data_AF-A0A937QLN6-F1
#
_entry.id   AF-A0A937QLN6-F1
#
_cell.length_a   1.000
_cell.length_b   1.000
_cell.length_c   1.000
_cell.angle_alpha   90.00
_cell.angle_beta   90.00
_cell.angle_gamma   90.00
#
_symmetry.space_group_name_H-M   'P 1'
#
loop_
_entity.id
_entity.type
_entity.pdbx_description
1 polymer ?
#
loop_
_entity_poly.entity_id
_entity_poly.type
_entity_poly.pdbx_seq_one_letter_code
_entity_poly.pdbx_strand_id
1 'polypeptide(L)'
;MSKRRCVQFLFCLSVVLGFSAAEAVGADILFISAMDGGEAGADDDLKAFMEGLGHTVTYFDDDEDEAATEVAAAAADLVFISESVGSGGIREEITEVEVPMIVNEMWAWDEMGLTHGGGADEVTVTTNIEIVDPGHYLAAGLSGTVAFLTDLTSTLGECRLGKGIAGDEATVIATATLADGETYDVIFVYEKGAALPVPPTDGSAQIAADVRVCFGFHEYCDPVLSDDAYALLEAAIDYALGVTPQAKNPSPLDGSLHEDTWATISWSPGAFAVSSDVYLGVNYDDVNDGVAETFQGNMTETSLIIGFPGFAFPEGLVPGTTYYWRVDGINEADPNSPWKGTVWSFSVPPKTAYAPDPADGSEFVDPNAPFGWTGGFGAKLHTVYLGNSFADVNDSTQGTPSGKASYDPGTLELEKVYYWRVDEFDGFETYKGGVWSFTTPGAVGNPQPANGAADVQITATLGWTPADNAASHDLYVGTDKDAVENAAATSPEYMGNRALGSESYDPGKLDWFSTYRWRVDAVYAADTVKGLVWSFTTADFILVDDFESYNDIDPPDPASQRIFEAWVDGFGTTTNGALVGNDLPPYAEQAIVHGGAQSMPYAYDNNLKTSEATRTLVYPRDWTAEGATTLSLWFRGDYDNAPERMFVALNGTAVVYHADVAVTQMAKWTEWTIDLQEFANQGVNLANVNTITVGFGTKDSPAAGGPGKMLFDDFRLYR
;
A
#
# COMPACT_ATOMS: atom_id res chain seq x y z
N MET A 1 32.37 42.64 55.07
CA MET A 1 33.15 43.71 54.38
C MET A 1 33.29 43.32 52.92
N SER A 2 32.46 43.90 52.04
CA SER A 2 32.86 44.83 50.96
C SER A 2 33.77 44.19 49.89
N LYS A 3 33.22 43.69 48.77
CA LYS A 3 32.85 44.42 47.53
C LYS A 3 34.04 44.87 46.66
N ARG A 4 34.04 44.39 45.40
CA ARG A 4 34.22 45.10 44.09
C ARG A 4 35.11 44.29 43.12
N ARG A 5 34.89 44.22 41.81
CA ARG A 5 33.82 44.53 40.84
C ARG A 5 34.49 44.40 39.44
N CYS A 6 33.82 43.81 38.45
CA CYS A 6 33.63 44.32 37.06
C CYS A 6 32.88 43.22 36.24
N VAL A 7 31.60 43.33 35.81
CA VAL A 7 30.91 44.33 34.93
C VAL A 7 31.37 44.10 33.47
N GLN A 8 30.59 43.83 32.41
CA GLN A 8 29.14 43.90 32.05
C GLN A 8 29.03 43.47 30.55
N PHE A 9 28.00 42.78 30.04
CA PHE A 9 26.85 43.29 29.23
C PHE A 9 26.09 42.06 28.66
N LEU A 10 24.78 41.85 28.97
CA LEU A 10 23.55 42.15 28.17
C LEU A 10 23.30 41.16 27.00
N PHE A 11 22.09 40.67 26.64
CA PHE A 11 20.70 40.74 27.11
C PHE A 11 19.87 39.76 26.23
N CYS A 12 18.61 39.50 26.60
CA CYS A 12 17.52 38.90 25.80
C CYS A 12 17.48 37.36 25.64
N LEU A 13 16.71 36.69 26.50
CA LEU A 13 15.57 35.89 26.04
C LEU A 13 14.51 35.83 27.15
N SER A 14 13.45 36.59 26.96
CA SER A 14 12.14 36.43 27.60
C SER A 14 11.18 35.99 26.50
N VAL A 15 10.13 35.25 26.87
CA VAL A 15 9.04 34.63 26.07
C VAL A 15 9.23 33.10 26.05
N VAL A 16 8.35 32.24 26.54
CA VAL A 16 7.01 32.35 27.15
C VAL A 16 6.86 31.17 28.11
N LEU A 17 6.47 31.44 29.36
CA LEU A 17 5.80 30.45 30.21
C LEU A 17 4.37 30.38 29.69
N GLY A 18 4.08 29.29 28.98
CA GLY A 18 2.76 28.94 28.50
C GLY A 18 2.62 27.43 28.57
N PHE A 19 2.76 26.87 29.78
CA PHE A 19 2.19 25.56 30.05
C PHE A 19 0.69 25.78 30.16
N SER A 20 -0.03 25.65 29.06
CA SER A 20 -1.38 25.11 29.16
C SER A 20 -1.21 23.66 29.56
N ALA A 21 -1.67 23.30 30.76
CA ALA A 21 -2.29 22.00 30.88
C ALA A 21 -3.31 21.95 29.74
N ALA A 22 -3.23 20.95 28.86
CA ALA A 22 -4.36 20.65 28.02
C ALA A 22 -5.48 20.20 28.98
N GLU A 23 -6.23 21.16 29.54
CA GLU A 23 -7.64 20.90 29.74
C GLU A 23 -8.12 20.49 28.34
N ALA A 24 -8.63 19.26 28.22
CA ALA A 24 -9.33 18.84 27.01
C ALA A 24 -10.40 19.90 26.77
N VAL A 25 -10.15 20.80 25.81
CA VAL A 25 -11.16 21.71 25.32
C VAL A 25 -12.06 20.80 24.51
N GLY A 26 -13.23 20.47 25.05
CA GLY A 26 -14.21 19.70 24.31
C GLY A 26 -14.50 20.39 22.98
N ALA A 27 -14.60 19.59 21.93
CA ALA A 27 -14.96 20.05 20.60
C ALA A 27 -16.34 20.73 20.56
N ASP A 28 -16.52 21.66 19.63
CA ASP A 28 -17.82 22.24 19.30
C ASP A 28 -18.51 21.34 18.24
N ILE A 29 -19.55 20.61 18.64
CA ILE A 29 -20.33 19.72 17.76
C ILE A 29 -21.60 20.43 17.29
N LEU A 30 -21.79 20.51 15.97
CA LEU A 30 -23.05 20.91 15.37
C LEU A 30 -23.95 19.68 15.26
N PHE A 31 -25.05 19.66 16.01
CA PHE A 31 -26.01 18.57 16.01
C PHE A 31 -27.22 18.97 15.16
N ILE A 32 -27.30 18.44 13.95
CA ILE A 32 -28.39 18.70 13.01
C ILE A 32 -29.53 17.73 13.32
N SER A 33 -30.75 18.25 13.50
CA SER A 33 -31.92 17.52 13.97
C SER A 33 -33.21 18.18 13.47
N ALA A 34 -34.28 17.41 13.31
CA ALA A 34 -35.60 17.94 12.98
C ALA A 34 -36.26 18.60 14.20
N MET A 35 -36.24 19.93 14.25
CA MET A 35 -36.69 20.68 15.43
C MET A 35 -38.20 21.01 15.45
N ASP A 36 -38.92 20.79 14.34
CA ASP A 36 -40.32 21.21 14.16
C ASP A 36 -41.38 20.11 14.45
N GLY A 37 -40.96 18.95 14.98
CA GLY A 37 -41.82 17.81 15.37
C GLY A 37 -41.66 17.40 16.84
N GLY A 38 -42.67 16.75 17.43
CA GLY A 38 -42.67 16.35 18.85
C GLY A 38 -41.74 15.18 19.23
N GLU A 39 -40.62 15.01 18.54
CA GLU A 39 -39.70 13.85 18.59
C GLU A 39 -38.36 14.16 19.30
N ALA A 40 -38.22 15.34 19.91
CA ALA A 40 -37.03 15.82 20.64
C ALA A 40 -36.47 14.93 21.78
N GLY A 41 -37.09 13.78 22.11
CA GLY A 41 -36.67 12.96 23.24
C GLY A 41 -35.47 12.04 22.97
N ALA A 42 -35.30 11.57 21.73
CA ALA A 42 -34.25 10.60 21.36
C ALA A 42 -32.91 11.34 21.11
N ASP A 43 -32.97 12.43 20.33
CA ASP A 43 -31.86 13.36 20.11
C ASP A 43 -31.28 13.94 21.41
N ASP A 44 -32.13 14.22 22.41
CA ASP A 44 -31.71 14.75 23.70
C ASP A 44 -30.79 13.77 24.46
N ASP A 45 -30.99 12.45 24.32
CA ASP A 45 -30.17 11.43 24.96
C ASP A 45 -28.78 11.33 24.28
N LEU A 46 -28.73 11.35 22.94
CA LEU A 46 -27.47 11.37 22.18
C LEU A 46 -26.68 12.67 22.44
N LYS A 47 -27.37 13.80 22.49
CA LYS A 47 -26.78 15.08 22.86
C LYS A 47 -26.22 15.05 24.28
N ALA A 48 -26.99 14.54 25.25
CA ALA A 48 -26.56 14.44 26.64
C ALA A 48 -25.33 13.51 26.80
N PHE A 49 -25.25 12.45 26.00
CA PHE A 49 -24.08 11.59 25.92
C PHE A 49 -22.84 12.36 25.45
N MET A 50 -22.93 13.07 24.31
CA MET A 50 -21.83 13.87 23.76
C MET A 50 -21.39 15.00 24.70
N GLU A 51 -22.33 15.69 25.36
CA GLU A 51 -22.00 16.67 26.40
C GLU A 51 -21.37 16.02 27.63
N GLY A 52 -21.75 14.77 27.93
CA GLY A 52 -21.15 13.94 28.97
C GLY A 52 -19.68 13.59 28.71
N LEU A 53 -19.29 13.46 27.45
CA LEU A 53 -17.89 13.33 27.00
C LEU A 53 -17.11 14.65 27.11
N GLY A 54 -17.80 15.78 27.35
CA GLY A 54 -17.21 17.09 27.59
C GLY A 54 -17.28 18.04 26.39
N HIS A 55 -17.94 17.65 25.30
CA HIS A 55 -18.15 18.48 24.11
C HIS A 55 -19.22 19.56 24.31
N THR A 56 -19.14 20.64 23.54
CA THR A 56 -20.22 21.62 23.44
C THR A 56 -21.10 21.22 22.26
N VAL A 57 -22.37 20.86 22.51
CA VAL A 57 -23.28 20.40 21.45
C VAL A 57 -24.33 21.47 21.16
N THR A 58 -24.36 21.97 19.93
CA THR A 58 -25.30 23.00 19.48
C THR A 58 -26.30 22.42 18.50
N TYR A 59 -27.59 22.45 18.86
CA TYR A 59 -28.67 22.09 17.94
C TYR A 59 -28.73 23.05 16.76
N PHE A 60 -28.95 22.47 15.59
CA PHE A 60 -29.20 23.18 14.34
C PHE A 60 -30.39 22.52 13.65
N ASP A 61 -31.33 23.34 13.20
CA ASP A 61 -32.57 22.88 12.59
C ASP A 61 -32.30 22.46 11.14
N ASP A 62 -32.81 21.30 10.73
CA ASP A 62 -32.62 20.76 9.38
C ASP A 62 -33.45 21.47 8.30
N ASP A 63 -34.34 22.38 8.71
CA ASP A 63 -35.16 23.25 7.85
C ASP A 63 -34.50 24.63 7.56
N GLU A 64 -33.28 24.90 8.05
CA GLU A 64 -32.52 26.13 7.74
C GLU A 64 -32.03 26.15 6.28
N ASP A 65 -31.57 27.30 5.76
CA ASP A 65 -31.07 27.34 4.38
C ASP A 65 -29.59 26.89 4.24
N GLU A 66 -29.23 26.34 3.08
CA GLU A 66 -27.87 25.89 2.72
C GLU A 66 -26.77 26.85 3.20
N ALA A 67 -26.93 28.16 2.98
CA ALA A 67 -25.92 29.13 3.37
C ALA A 67 -25.76 29.27 4.89
N ALA A 68 -26.85 29.12 5.66
CA ALA A 68 -26.80 29.07 7.11
C ALA A 68 -26.16 27.76 7.60
N THR A 69 -26.53 26.64 6.99
CA THR A 69 -26.02 25.30 7.34
C THR A 69 -24.52 25.20 7.08
N GLU A 70 -24.03 25.66 5.93
CA GLU A 70 -22.58 25.73 5.62
C GLU A 70 -21.82 26.60 6.63
N VAL A 71 -22.37 27.76 7.00
CA VAL A 71 -21.73 28.68 7.95
C VAL A 71 -21.66 28.07 9.35
N ALA A 72 -22.73 27.40 9.79
CA ALA A 72 -22.77 26.73 11.07
C ALA A 72 -21.81 25.54 11.11
N ALA A 73 -21.81 24.72 10.06
CA ALA A 73 -20.95 23.55 9.95
C ALA A 73 -19.47 23.96 9.93
N ALA A 74 -19.10 24.97 9.13
CA ALA A 74 -17.73 25.49 9.08
C ALA A 74 -17.24 26.13 10.39
N ALA A 75 -18.14 26.42 11.33
CA ALA A 75 -17.79 26.93 12.66
C ALA A 75 -17.64 25.82 13.71
N ALA A 76 -18.03 24.58 13.40
CA ALA A 76 -17.93 23.43 14.27
C ALA A 76 -16.67 22.60 13.99
N ASP A 77 -16.29 21.78 14.96
CA ASP A 77 -15.22 20.79 14.84
C ASP A 77 -15.74 19.45 14.29
N LEU A 78 -17.03 19.16 14.47
CA LEU A 78 -17.72 17.96 14.01
C LEU A 78 -19.18 18.27 13.70
N VAL A 79 -19.68 17.72 12.60
CA VAL A 79 -21.12 17.68 12.30
C VAL A 79 -21.67 16.31 12.68
N PHE A 80 -22.75 16.29 13.47
CA PHE A 80 -23.53 15.09 13.75
C PHE A 80 -24.91 15.25 13.12
N ILE A 81 -25.22 14.41 12.14
CA ILE A 81 -26.56 14.37 11.53
C ILE A 81 -27.36 13.31 12.26
N SER A 82 -28.37 13.74 13.01
CA SER A 82 -29.27 12.81 13.69
C SER A 82 -30.16 12.08 12.70
N GLU A 83 -30.68 10.92 13.12
CA GLU A 83 -31.66 10.17 12.35
C GLU A 83 -33.01 10.87 12.22
N SER A 84 -33.33 11.81 13.12
CA SER A 84 -34.54 12.62 13.02
C SER A 84 -34.58 13.54 11.79
N VAL A 85 -33.43 13.78 11.15
CA VAL A 85 -33.30 14.69 10.00
C VAL A 85 -34.06 14.16 8.79
N GLY A 86 -34.81 15.05 8.14
CA GLY A 86 -35.42 14.75 6.84
C GLY A 86 -34.35 14.61 5.76
N SER A 87 -34.06 13.37 5.32
CA SER A 87 -33.11 13.06 4.24
C SER A 87 -33.34 13.86 2.94
N GLY A 88 -34.58 14.24 2.63
CA GLY A 88 -34.92 15.06 1.47
C GLY A 88 -34.45 16.53 1.52
N GLY A 89 -34.06 17.05 2.70
CA GLY A 89 -33.62 18.43 2.92
C GLY A 89 -32.10 18.58 3.09
N ILE A 90 -31.47 17.63 3.79
CA ILE A 90 -30.04 17.70 4.14
C ILE A 90 -29.09 17.79 2.93
N ARG A 91 -29.54 17.29 1.79
CA ARG A 91 -28.76 17.15 0.57
C ARG A 91 -28.36 18.47 -0.08
N GLU A 92 -29.23 19.48 -0.06
CA GLU A 92 -28.92 20.77 -0.69
C GLU A 92 -27.98 21.62 0.18
N GLU A 93 -27.51 21.10 1.33
CA GLU A 93 -26.98 21.97 2.39
C GLU A 93 -25.58 21.62 2.90
N ILE A 94 -25.10 20.38 2.78
CA ILE A 94 -23.89 19.97 3.55
C ILE A 94 -22.91 18.97 2.91
N THR A 95 -23.17 18.42 1.72
CA THR A 95 -22.29 17.42 1.07
C THR A 95 -20.88 17.95 0.79
N GLU A 96 -20.74 19.23 0.44
CA GLU A 96 -19.47 19.91 0.14
C GLU A 96 -18.71 20.39 1.40
N VAL A 97 -19.28 20.27 2.59
CA VAL A 97 -18.70 20.80 3.82
C VAL A 97 -17.40 20.08 4.18
N GLU A 98 -16.28 20.81 4.27
CA GLU A 98 -14.94 20.28 4.62
C GLU A 98 -14.74 20.06 6.14
N VAL A 99 -15.79 19.65 6.85
CA VAL A 99 -15.77 19.34 8.29
C VAL A 99 -16.07 17.86 8.45
N PRO A 100 -15.40 17.14 9.37
CA PRO A 100 -15.68 15.73 9.60
C PRO A 100 -17.12 15.54 10.10
N MET A 101 -17.70 14.38 9.79
CA MET A 101 -19.12 14.17 9.97
C MET A 101 -19.46 12.75 10.37
N ILE A 102 -20.41 12.62 11.29
CA ILE A 102 -21.11 11.37 11.60
C ILE A 102 -22.53 11.48 11.05
N VAL A 103 -22.90 10.54 10.19
CA VAL A 103 -24.20 10.47 9.53
C VAL A 103 -24.99 9.31 10.12
N ASN A 104 -25.87 9.62 11.07
CA ASN A 104 -26.74 8.63 11.70
C ASN A 104 -27.98 8.35 10.84
N GLU A 105 -28.44 9.36 10.09
CA GLU A 105 -29.57 9.23 9.18
C GLU A 105 -29.23 8.38 7.95
N MET A 106 -29.76 7.16 7.91
CA MET A 106 -29.40 6.15 6.90
C MET A 106 -30.00 6.46 5.54
N TRP A 107 -31.15 7.14 5.53
CA TRP A 107 -31.78 7.60 4.31
C TRP A 107 -31.09 8.80 3.70
N ALA A 108 -30.08 9.40 4.33
CA ALA A 108 -29.25 10.42 3.72
C ALA A 108 -28.01 9.82 3.03
N TRP A 109 -27.70 8.54 3.26
CA TRP A 109 -26.47 7.93 2.77
C TRP A 109 -26.42 7.89 1.23
N ASP A 110 -27.53 7.67 0.53
CA ASP A 110 -27.53 7.70 -0.94
C ASP A 110 -27.56 9.12 -1.52
N GLU A 111 -28.24 10.07 -0.88
CA GLU A 111 -28.22 11.48 -1.27
C GLU A 111 -26.80 12.02 -1.24
N MET A 112 -26.04 11.62 -0.22
CA MET A 112 -24.65 12.00 0.00
C MET A 112 -23.65 11.10 -0.74
N GLY A 113 -24.12 10.09 -1.48
CA GLY A 113 -23.28 9.18 -2.26
C GLY A 113 -22.42 8.22 -1.43
N LEU A 114 -22.73 8.03 -0.14
CA LEU A 114 -21.98 7.25 0.85
C LEU A 114 -22.24 5.73 0.75
N THR A 115 -23.29 5.31 0.06
CA THR A 115 -23.66 3.89 -0.10
C THR A 115 -24.03 3.58 -1.55
N HIS A 116 -23.80 2.34 -1.98
CA HIS A 116 -24.49 1.80 -3.15
C HIS A 116 -25.98 1.55 -2.82
N GLY A 117 -26.84 1.59 -3.83
CA GLY A 117 -28.29 1.43 -3.64
C GLY A 117 -29.00 2.72 -3.21
N GLY A 118 -30.20 2.58 -2.63
CA GLY A 118 -30.88 3.69 -1.94
C GLY A 118 -30.65 3.55 -0.44
N GLY A 119 -30.35 4.64 0.25
CA GLY A 119 -30.30 4.74 1.70
C GLY A 119 -31.65 4.32 2.24
N ALA A 120 -31.62 3.42 3.21
CA ALA A 120 -32.80 2.78 3.75
C ALA A 120 -32.46 2.08 5.05
N ASP A 121 -33.49 1.68 5.77
CA ASP A 121 -33.40 0.94 7.01
C ASP A 121 -34.23 -0.36 6.92
N GLU A 122 -33.92 -1.32 7.78
CA GLU A 122 -34.73 -2.54 7.95
C GLU A 122 -34.79 -2.94 9.42
N VAL A 123 -35.89 -3.61 9.80
CA VAL A 123 -36.09 -4.10 11.16
C VAL A 123 -34.98 -5.06 11.54
N THR A 124 -34.39 -4.85 12.71
CA THR A 124 -33.41 -5.79 13.25
C THR A 124 -34.08 -6.99 13.90
N VAL A 125 -33.53 -8.19 13.66
CA VAL A 125 -34.03 -9.45 14.23
C VAL A 125 -33.15 -9.98 15.37
N THR A 126 -32.04 -9.30 15.64
CA THR A 126 -31.14 -9.63 16.75
C THR A 126 -30.65 -8.34 17.44
N THR A 127 -30.30 -8.45 18.72
CA THR A 127 -29.74 -7.31 19.47
C THR A 127 -28.28 -7.05 19.13
N ASN A 128 -27.68 -7.82 18.22
CA ASN A 128 -26.24 -7.86 18.02
C ASN A 128 -25.87 -7.39 16.61
N ILE A 129 -24.64 -6.88 16.51
CA ILE A 129 -23.94 -6.65 15.24
C ILE A 129 -22.62 -7.44 15.26
N GLU A 130 -22.00 -7.62 14.09
CA GLU A 130 -20.71 -8.28 13.95
C GLU A 130 -19.63 -7.25 13.64
N ILE A 131 -18.60 -7.16 14.49
CA ILE A 131 -17.40 -6.36 14.22
C ILE A 131 -16.52 -7.11 13.21
N VAL A 132 -16.32 -6.52 12.04
CA VAL A 132 -15.56 -7.14 10.92
C VAL A 132 -14.14 -6.61 10.79
N ASP A 133 -13.85 -5.43 11.34
CA ASP A 133 -12.49 -4.88 11.44
C ASP A 133 -12.13 -4.51 12.89
N PRO A 134 -11.83 -5.50 13.75
CA PRO A 134 -11.50 -5.26 15.15
C PRO A 134 -10.16 -4.56 15.37
N GLY A 135 -9.34 -4.40 14.32
CA GLY A 135 -8.08 -3.66 14.38
C GLY A 135 -8.27 -2.15 14.22
N HIS A 136 -9.40 -1.73 13.68
CA HIS A 136 -9.72 -0.33 13.45
C HIS A 136 -10.13 0.38 14.75
N TYR A 137 -9.76 1.67 14.91
CA TYR A 137 -10.11 2.44 16.11
C TYR A 137 -11.62 2.52 16.35
N LEU A 138 -12.39 2.70 15.28
CA LEU A 138 -13.87 2.72 15.31
C LEU A 138 -14.49 1.44 15.88
N ALA A 139 -13.77 0.32 15.94
CA ALA A 139 -14.27 -0.89 16.60
C ALA A 139 -14.29 -0.77 18.12
N ALA A 140 -13.78 0.31 18.71
CA ALA A 140 -13.74 0.57 20.16
C ALA A 140 -13.06 -0.54 20.98
N GLY A 141 -12.18 -1.33 20.35
CA GLY A 141 -11.56 -2.52 20.96
C GLY A 141 -12.50 -3.73 21.09
N LEU A 142 -13.71 -3.63 20.56
CA LEU A 142 -14.65 -4.73 20.46
C LEU A 142 -14.29 -5.66 19.30
N SER A 143 -14.73 -6.92 19.36
CA SER A 143 -14.48 -7.90 18.31
C SER A 143 -15.54 -8.99 18.28
N GLY A 144 -15.79 -9.54 17.09
CA GLY A 144 -16.80 -10.57 16.87
C GLY A 144 -18.24 -10.05 17.05
N THR A 145 -19.14 -10.94 17.50
CA THR A 145 -20.53 -10.60 17.75
C THR A 145 -20.68 -9.81 19.05
N VAL A 146 -21.15 -8.57 18.95
CA VAL A 146 -21.30 -7.64 20.09
C VAL A 146 -22.75 -7.23 20.26
N ALA A 147 -23.17 -6.98 21.50
CA ALA A 147 -24.54 -6.57 21.78
C ALA A 147 -24.67 -5.08 21.48
N PHE A 148 -25.31 -4.70 20.38
CA PHE A 148 -25.53 -3.28 20.02
C PHE A 148 -26.79 -2.72 20.68
N LEU A 149 -27.79 -3.57 20.88
CA LEU A 149 -29.06 -3.23 21.53
C LEU A 149 -29.22 -4.07 22.81
N THR A 150 -30.03 -3.57 23.74
CA THR A 150 -30.46 -4.29 24.94
C THR A 150 -31.80 -5.00 24.75
N ASP A 151 -32.61 -4.55 23.79
CA ASP A 151 -33.89 -5.14 23.37
C ASP A 151 -34.13 -4.83 21.87
N LEU A 152 -35.03 -5.58 21.21
CA LEU A 152 -35.39 -5.38 19.80
C LEU A 152 -36.48 -4.33 19.59
N THR A 153 -37.07 -3.84 20.68
CA THR A 153 -38.19 -2.91 20.65
C THR A 153 -38.04 -1.92 21.80
N SER A 154 -38.11 -0.64 21.48
CA SER A 154 -38.10 0.43 22.48
C SER A 154 -39.51 0.94 22.76
N THR A 155 -39.61 2.01 23.53
CA THR A 155 -40.86 2.76 23.69
C THR A 155 -41.28 3.53 22.44
N LEU A 156 -40.39 3.70 21.46
CA LEU A 156 -40.61 4.48 20.25
C LEU A 156 -41.00 3.58 19.06
N GLY A 157 -40.50 2.35 19.00
CA GLY A 157 -40.83 1.44 17.91
C GLY A 157 -40.01 0.15 17.90
N GLU A 158 -40.17 -0.63 16.83
CA GLU A 158 -39.26 -1.74 16.52
C GLU A 158 -37.93 -1.17 16.03
N CYS A 159 -36.83 -1.63 16.62
CA CYS A 159 -35.50 -1.14 16.28
C CYS A 159 -35.13 -1.48 14.83
N ARG A 160 -34.46 -0.53 14.18
CA ARG A 160 -34.09 -0.59 12.76
C ARG A 160 -32.64 -0.15 12.60
N LEU A 161 -31.94 -0.82 11.69
CA LEU A 161 -30.54 -0.54 11.34
C LEU A 161 -30.41 -0.26 9.85
N GLY A 162 -29.33 0.40 9.47
CA GLY A 162 -29.11 0.87 8.10
C GLY A 162 -28.82 -0.26 7.12
N LYS A 163 -29.31 -0.08 5.90
CA LYS A 163 -29.05 -0.97 4.75
C LYS A 163 -27.85 -0.50 3.94
N GLY A 164 -26.75 -0.20 4.63
CA GLY A 164 -25.53 0.29 3.98
C GLY A 164 -24.87 -0.77 3.11
N ILE A 165 -24.33 -0.33 1.99
CA ILE A 165 -23.49 -1.09 1.07
C ILE A 165 -22.30 -0.18 0.76
N ALA A 166 -21.25 -0.31 1.54
CA ALA A 166 -20.12 0.61 1.50
C ALA A 166 -19.33 0.47 0.18
N GLY A 167 -18.77 1.59 -0.29
CA GLY A 167 -17.94 1.65 -1.48
C GLY A 167 -16.54 1.07 -1.28
N ASP A 168 -15.80 0.93 -2.37
CA ASP A 168 -14.47 0.29 -2.37
C ASP A 168 -13.46 0.94 -1.41
N GLU A 169 -13.47 2.27 -1.34
CA GLU A 169 -12.57 3.06 -0.50
C GLU A 169 -13.11 3.28 0.92
N ALA A 170 -14.25 2.66 1.27
CA ALA A 170 -14.73 2.62 2.64
C ALA A 170 -14.03 1.53 3.45
N THR A 171 -13.83 1.82 4.74
CA THR A 171 -13.51 0.82 5.76
C THR A 171 -14.79 0.44 6.50
N VAL A 172 -15.22 -0.82 6.38
CA VAL A 172 -16.38 -1.36 7.09
C VAL A 172 -15.94 -1.83 8.47
N ILE A 173 -16.62 -1.35 9.51
CA ILE A 173 -16.31 -1.63 10.91
C ILE A 173 -17.24 -2.71 11.45
N ALA A 174 -18.52 -2.61 11.15
CA ALA A 174 -19.53 -3.54 11.63
C ALA A 174 -20.62 -3.82 10.61
N THR A 175 -21.15 -5.04 10.65
CA THR A 175 -22.24 -5.51 9.79
C THR A 175 -23.39 -6.09 10.61
N ALA A 176 -24.59 -6.14 10.05
CA ALA A 176 -25.75 -6.78 10.67
C ALA A 176 -26.62 -7.50 9.63
N THR A 177 -27.11 -8.70 9.98
CA THR A 177 -28.13 -9.40 9.20
C THR A 177 -29.53 -8.97 9.66
N LEU A 178 -30.32 -8.40 8.76
CA LEU A 178 -31.61 -7.77 9.07
C LEU A 178 -32.81 -8.67 8.71
N ALA A 179 -34.04 -8.19 8.92
CA ALA A 179 -35.26 -9.00 8.77
C ALA A 179 -35.52 -9.53 7.36
N ASP A 180 -34.95 -8.91 6.32
CA ASP A 180 -35.00 -9.37 4.94
C ASP A 180 -34.07 -10.58 4.67
N GLY A 181 -33.19 -10.90 5.63
CA GLY A 181 -32.25 -12.02 5.55
C GLY A 181 -30.91 -11.66 4.90
N GLU A 182 -30.72 -10.41 4.51
CA GLU A 182 -29.48 -9.90 3.93
C GLU A 182 -28.60 -9.27 5.02
N THR A 183 -27.29 -9.21 4.76
CA THR A 183 -26.30 -8.57 5.64
C THR A 183 -25.88 -7.23 5.06
N TYR A 184 -25.90 -6.19 5.90
CA TYR A 184 -25.59 -4.82 5.51
C TYR A 184 -24.46 -4.25 6.36
N ASP A 185 -23.76 -3.27 5.81
CA ASP A 185 -22.77 -2.46 6.49
C ASP A 185 -23.49 -1.42 7.35
N VAL A 186 -23.41 -1.56 8.67
CA VAL A 186 -24.13 -0.69 9.61
C VAL A 186 -23.23 0.36 10.24
N ILE A 187 -21.91 0.14 10.25
CA ILE A 187 -20.91 1.13 10.65
C ILE A 187 -19.75 1.06 9.67
N PHE A 188 -19.47 2.15 8.97
CA PHE A 188 -18.36 2.26 8.02
C PHE A 188 -17.88 3.71 7.90
N VAL A 189 -16.67 3.90 7.38
CA VAL A 189 -16.03 5.21 7.27
C VAL A 189 -15.35 5.43 5.93
N TYR A 190 -15.45 6.65 5.40
CA TYR A 190 -14.60 7.16 4.33
C TYR A 190 -13.60 8.16 4.89
N GLU A 191 -12.33 7.97 4.52
CA GLU A 191 -11.28 8.94 4.81
C GLU A 191 -11.40 10.19 3.95
N LYS A 192 -10.83 11.30 4.41
CA LYS A 192 -10.73 12.52 3.60
C LYS A 192 -10.10 12.25 2.24
N GLY A 193 -10.82 12.60 1.18
CA GLY A 193 -10.40 12.41 -0.21
C GLY A 193 -10.72 11.04 -0.79
N ALA A 194 -11.26 10.11 0.00
CA ALA A 194 -11.67 8.79 -0.48
C ALA A 194 -12.80 8.90 -1.51
N ALA A 195 -12.74 8.08 -2.56
CA ALA A 195 -13.78 8.01 -3.58
C ALA A 195 -15.09 7.50 -2.99
N LEU A 196 -16.17 8.23 -3.24
CA LEU A 196 -17.51 7.84 -2.81
C LEU A 196 -18.14 6.86 -3.84
N PRO A 197 -18.89 5.84 -3.40
CA PRO A 197 -19.41 4.79 -4.28
C PRO A 197 -20.33 5.30 -5.39
N VAL A 198 -21.07 6.37 -5.12
CA VAL A 198 -21.99 6.98 -6.06
C VAL A 198 -21.70 8.48 -6.10
N PRO A 199 -21.61 9.12 -7.29
CA PRO A 199 -21.52 10.57 -7.37
C PRO A 199 -22.70 11.18 -6.61
N PRO A 200 -22.44 12.08 -5.64
CA PRO A 200 -23.51 12.78 -4.97
C PRO A 200 -24.32 13.50 -6.03
N THR A 201 -25.63 13.47 -5.87
CA THR A 201 -26.53 13.76 -6.98
C THR A 201 -26.73 15.28 -7.16
N ASP A 202 -26.04 16.09 -6.35
CA ASP A 202 -25.80 17.54 -6.48
C ASP A 202 -24.69 17.90 -7.50
N GLY A 203 -23.87 16.93 -7.94
CA GLY A 203 -22.76 17.16 -8.85
C GLY A 203 -21.46 17.60 -8.17
N SER A 204 -21.38 17.55 -6.84
CA SER A 204 -20.14 17.67 -6.08
C SER A 204 -19.17 16.54 -6.48
N ALA A 205 -17.90 16.70 -6.09
CA ALA A 205 -16.90 15.70 -6.41
C ALA A 205 -17.28 14.37 -5.75
N GLN A 206 -17.07 13.26 -6.47
CA GLN A 206 -17.29 11.90 -5.98
C GLN A 206 -16.18 11.50 -4.98
N ILE A 207 -15.96 12.32 -3.97
CA ILE A 207 -14.96 12.13 -2.92
C ILE A 207 -15.51 12.66 -1.59
N ALA A 208 -15.07 12.06 -0.50
CA ALA A 208 -15.32 12.58 0.84
C ALA A 208 -14.52 13.88 1.07
N ALA A 209 -15.19 15.02 1.24
CA ALA A 209 -14.51 16.32 1.45
C ALA A 209 -13.73 16.39 2.78
N ASP A 210 -14.20 15.66 3.79
CA ASP A 210 -13.46 15.28 4.99
C ASP A 210 -13.96 13.91 5.47
N VAL A 211 -13.53 13.41 6.64
CA VAL A 211 -13.97 12.12 7.19
C VAL A 211 -15.49 12.02 7.22
N ARG A 212 -16.03 10.89 6.76
CA ARG A 212 -17.48 10.56 6.76
C ARG A 212 -17.69 9.24 7.48
N VAL A 213 -18.21 9.27 8.69
CA VAL A 213 -18.59 8.06 9.43
C VAL A 213 -20.09 7.84 9.23
N CYS A 214 -20.46 6.70 8.66
CA CYS A 214 -21.84 6.24 8.59
C CYS A 214 -22.09 5.34 9.79
N PHE A 215 -23.06 5.71 10.63
CA PHE A 215 -23.36 5.01 11.88
C PHE A 215 -24.86 4.72 11.95
N GLY A 216 -25.33 3.64 11.34
CA GLY A 216 -26.74 3.48 11.02
C GLY A 216 -27.57 2.81 12.10
N PHE A 217 -28.19 3.60 12.99
CA PHE A 217 -29.33 3.17 13.82
C PHE A 217 -30.48 4.19 13.80
N HIS A 218 -31.72 3.69 13.73
CA HIS A 218 -32.92 4.52 13.72
C HIS A 218 -33.18 5.07 15.13
N GLU A 219 -33.77 6.26 15.29
CA GLU A 219 -34.15 6.87 16.59
C GLU A 219 -34.95 5.90 17.48
N TYR A 220 -35.63 4.91 16.89
CA TYR A 220 -36.34 3.86 17.64
C TYR A 220 -35.40 3.00 18.47
N CYS A 221 -34.10 2.99 18.19
CA CYS A 221 -33.08 2.25 18.91
C CYS A 221 -32.57 2.98 20.16
N ASP A 222 -32.66 4.31 20.21
CA ASP A 222 -32.00 5.15 21.23
C ASP A 222 -32.27 4.71 22.66
N PRO A 223 -33.53 4.41 23.07
CA PRO A 223 -33.82 4.03 24.45
C PRO A 223 -33.28 2.65 24.85
N VAL A 224 -32.80 1.87 23.88
CA VAL A 224 -32.32 0.49 24.07
C VAL A 224 -30.91 0.28 23.55
N LEU A 225 -30.15 1.33 23.18
CA LEU A 225 -28.72 1.21 22.90
C LEU A 225 -27.97 0.60 24.09
N SER A 226 -27.02 -0.28 23.81
CA SER A 226 -26.18 -0.91 24.82
C SER A 226 -24.96 -0.06 25.18
N ASP A 227 -24.24 -0.44 26.25
CA ASP A 227 -22.94 0.16 26.58
C ASP A 227 -21.92 -0.02 25.43
N ASP A 228 -21.96 -1.14 24.70
CA ASP A 228 -21.08 -1.38 23.54
C ASP A 228 -21.43 -0.44 22.37
N ALA A 229 -22.72 -0.12 22.16
CA ALA A 229 -23.12 0.85 21.13
C ALA A 229 -22.66 2.27 21.46
N TYR A 230 -22.75 2.69 22.73
CA TYR A 230 -22.19 3.96 23.18
C TYR A 230 -20.66 4.00 23.06
N ALA A 231 -19.96 2.88 23.30
CA ALA A 231 -18.51 2.80 23.08
C ALA A 231 -18.14 2.96 21.60
N LEU A 232 -18.91 2.35 20.68
CA LEU A 232 -18.73 2.52 19.23
C LEU A 232 -19.02 3.97 18.80
N LEU A 233 -20.05 4.60 19.38
CA LEU A 233 -20.39 6.00 19.09
C LEU A 233 -19.33 6.97 19.61
N GLU A 234 -18.79 6.76 20.81
CA GLU A 234 -17.63 7.50 21.35
C GLU A 234 -16.43 7.39 20.40
N ALA A 235 -16.09 6.16 19.98
CA ALA A 235 -15.01 5.93 19.04
C ALA A 235 -15.24 6.62 17.70
N ALA A 236 -16.49 6.69 17.21
CA ALA A 236 -16.85 7.44 16.01
C ALA A 236 -16.61 8.94 16.15
N ILE A 237 -17.02 9.54 17.27
CA ILE A 237 -16.80 10.96 17.58
C ILE A 237 -15.32 11.28 17.66
N ASP A 238 -14.57 10.50 18.43
CA ASP A 238 -13.12 10.67 18.57
C ASP A 238 -12.37 10.52 17.24
N TYR A 239 -12.74 9.50 16.46
CA TYR A 239 -12.13 9.27 15.16
C TYR A 239 -12.36 10.44 14.21
N ALA A 240 -13.61 10.91 14.11
CA ALA A 240 -13.99 12.05 13.28
C ALA A 240 -13.27 13.34 13.71
N LEU A 241 -13.05 13.53 15.01
CA LEU A 241 -12.28 14.66 15.57
C LEU A 241 -10.75 14.50 15.42
N GLY A 242 -10.24 13.42 14.82
CA GLY A 242 -8.81 13.15 14.68
C GLY A 242 -8.09 12.84 16.00
N VAL A 243 -8.87 12.38 16.99
CA VAL A 243 -8.43 12.01 18.35
C VAL A 243 -7.93 10.57 18.30
N THR A 244 -6.69 10.38 17.84
CA THR A 244 -6.08 9.04 17.76
C THR A 244 -5.30 8.70 19.05
N PRO A 245 -5.37 7.46 19.53
CA PRO A 245 -4.62 7.02 20.71
C PRO A 245 -3.11 6.85 20.46
N GLN A 246 -2.70 6.71 19.20
CA GLN A 246 -1.29 6.56 18.83
C GLN A 246 -0.54 7.88 18.89
N ALA A 247 0.75 7.81 19.20
CA ALA A 247 1.65 8.96 19.12
C ALA A 247 1.78 9.45 17.67
N LYS A 248 1.96 10.77 17.49
CA LYS A 248 2.06 11.43 16.18
C LYS A 248 3.13 12.52 16.15
N ASN A 249 3.35 13.11 14.98
CA ASN A 249 4.28 14.22 14.75
C ASN A 249 5.72 13.94 15.23
N PRO A 250 6.40 12.92 14.68
CA PRO A 250 7.77 12.62 15.03
C PRO A 250 8.73 13.76 14.64
N SER A 251 9.70 14.01 15.51
CA SER A 251 10.89 14.82 15.21
C SER A 251 12.11 14.06 15.71
N PRO A 252 13.14 13.76 14.90
CA PRO A 252 13.23 14.02 13.46
C PRO A 252 12.05 13.44 12.66
N LEU A 253 11.71 14.08 11.56
CA LEU A 253 10.62 13.62 10.69
C LEU A 253 10.92 12.20 10.20
N ASP A 254 9.88 11.40 10.02
CA ASP A 254 10.04 10.05 9.51
C ASP A 254 10.75 10.03 8.12
N GLY A 255 11.73 9.14 7.98
CA GLY A 255 12.58 9.01 6.80
C GLY A 255 13.62 10.12 6.60
N SER A 256 13.73 11.10 7.51
CA SER A 256 14.60 12.26 7.32
C SER A 256 16.10 11.95 7.50
N LEU A 257 16.95 12.81 6.89
CA LEU A 257 18.38 12.85 7.17
C LEU A 257 18.67 13.79 8.33
N HIS A 258 19.46 13.32 9.29
CA HIS A 258 19.87 14.07 10.48
C HIS A 258 21.38 14.29 10.48
N GLU A 259 21.81 15.53 10.26
CA GLU A 259 23.23 15.91 10.12
C GLU A 259 23.92 16.19 11.47
N ASP A 260 23.67 15.37 12.49
CA ASP A 260 24.43 15.38 13.74
C ASP A 260 24.58 13.97 14.32
N THR A 261 25.55 13.79 15.22
CA THR A 261 25.79 12.50 15.91
C THR A 261 25.02 12.39 17.23
N TRP A 262 24.06 13.28 17.47
CA TRP A 262 23.15 13.25 18.60
C TRP A 262 21.81 13.86 18.16
N ALA A 263 20.72 13.46 18.80
CA ALA A 263 19.39 14.00 18.49
C ALA A 263 18.55 14.11 19.76
N THR A 264 17.53 14.96 19.71
CA THR A 264 16.39 14.87 20.61
C THR A 264 15.24 14.34 19.78
N ILE A 265 14.84 13.09 20.01
CA ILE A 265 13.62 12.55 19.43
C ILE A 265 12.43 13.07 20.22
N SER A 266 11.34 13.46 19.57
CA SER A 266 10.13 13.97 20.22
C SER A 266 8.88 13.66 19.42
N TRP A 267 7.75 13.55 20.11
CA TRP A 267 6.44 13.23 19.53
C TRP A 267 5.34 14.04 20.22
N SER A 268 4.17 14.03 19.63
CA SER A 268 2.91 14.37 20.28
C SER A 268 2.31 13.07 20.84
N PRO A 269 1.96 12.98 22.14
CA PRO A 269 1.21 11.85 22.67
C PRO A 269 -0.11 11.67 21.91
N GLY A 270 -0.57 10.42 21.83
CA GLY A 270 -1.95 10.18 21.46
C GLY A 270 -2.91 10.66 22.54
N ALA A 271 -4.17 10.86 22.17
CA ALA A 271 -5.15 11.60 22.97
C ALA A 271 -5.39 11.04 24.38
N PHE A 272 -5.28 9.72 24.55
CA PHE A 272 -5.57 9.02 25.80
C PHE A 272 -4.32 8.55 26.55
N ALA A 273 -3.13 8.80 26.00
CA ALA A 273 -1.88 8.35 26.59
C ALA A 273 -1.55 9.13 27.87
N VAL A 274 -1.48 8.43 29.00
CA VAL A 274 -1.01 8.98 30.29
C VAL A 274 0.52 8.96 30.35
N SER A 275 1.14 7.94 29.76
CA SER A 275 2.58 7.85 29.56
C SER A 275 2.88 7.16 28.23
N SER A 276 4.15 7.03 27.89
CA SER A 276 4.60 6.40 26.66
C SER A 276 5.72 5.40 26.90
N ASP A 277 5.56 4.21 26.33
CA ASP A 277 6.63 3.22 26.20
C ASP A 277 7.41 3.50 24.91
N VAL A 278 8.71 3.77 25.04
CA VAL A 278 9.54 4.16 23.89
C VAL A 278 10.51 3.04 23.53
N TYR A 279 10.57 2.71 22.24
CA TYR A 279 11.44 1.71 21.66
C TYR A 279 12.36 2.37 20.64
N LEU A 280 13.64 1.99 20.62
CA LEU A 280 14.66 2.60 19.78
C LEU A 280 15.74 1.56 19.44
N GLY A 281 16.11 1.47 18.16
CA GLY A 281 17.10 0.51 17.67
C GLY A 281 17.59 0.84 16.27
N VAL A 282 18.38 -0.08 15.70
CA VAL A 282 18.90 0.00 14.32
C VAL A 282 18.34 -1.11 13.41
N ASN A 283 17.46 -1.94 13.95
CA ASN A 283 16.72 -2.98 13.25
C ASN A 283 15.22 -2.66 13.35
N TYR A 284 14.54 -2.64 12.20
CA TYR A 284 13.13 -2.30 12.12
C TYR A 284 12.25 -3.31 12.87
N ASP A 285 12.46 -4.61 12.63
CA ASP A 285 11.64 -5.69 13.21
C ASP A 285 11.77 -5.72 14.73
N ASP A 286 12.98 -5.58 15.26
CA ASP A 286 13.23 -5.53 16.71
C ASP A 286 12.45 -4.39 17.38
N VAL A 287 12.41 -3.22 16.75
CA VAL A 287 11.66 -2.04 17.22
C VAL A 287 10.16 -2.23 17.02
N ASN A 288 9.73 -2.81 15.90
CA ASN A 288 8.33 -3.11 15.62
C ASN A 288 7.76 -4.20 16.54
N ASP A 289 8.57 -5.13 17.01
CA ASP A 289 8.14 -6.20 17.91
C ASP A 289 8.32 -5.79 19.38
N GLY A 290 8.99 -4.66 19.63
CA GLY A 290 9.20 -4.12 20.97
C GLY A 290 10.11 -5.02 21.81
N VAL A 291 11.13 -5.62 21.20
CA VAL A 291 12.04 -6.53 21.92
C VAL A 291 12.78 -5.77 23.03
N ALA A 292 13.10 -6.48 24.12
CA ALA A 292 13.61 -5.86 25.35
C ALA A 292 14.87 -4.98 25.19
N GLU A 293 15.71 -5.25 24.19
CA GLU A 293 16.91 -4.45 23.92
C GLU A 293 16.61 -3.07 23.31
N THR A 294 15.44 -2.91 22.67
CA THR A 294 15.03 -1.63 22.08
C THR A 294 14.31 -0.73 23.09
N PHE A 295 13.77 -1.30 24.17
CA PHE A 295 12.97 -0.57 25.14
C PHE A 295 13.81 0.45 25.94
N GLN A 296 13.42 1.72 25.85
CA GLN A 296 14.07 2.85 26.53
C GLN A 296 13.37 3.24 27.85
N GLY A 297 12.21 2.66 28.14
CA GLY A 297 11.44 2.88 29.36
C GLY A 297 10.07 3.52 29.12
N ASN A 298 9.26 3.51 30.18
CA ASN A 298 8.01 4.25 30.26
C ASN A 298 8.30 5.69 30.72
N MET A 299 7.79 6.68 29.99
CA MET A 299 8.04 8.09 30.30
C MET A 299 6.79 8.96 30.09
N THR A 300 6.66 10.00 30.92
CA THR A 300 5.61 11.03 30.78
C THR A 300 6.08 12.23 29.97
N GLU A 301 7.39 12.32 29.71
CA GLU A 301 7.97 13.31 28.82
C GLU A 301 7.76 12.88 27.38
N THR A 302 7.63 13.85 26.47
CA THR A 302 7.33 13.60 25.05
C THR A 302 8.57 13.75 24.16
N SER A 303 9.74 13.57 24.76
CA SER A 303 11.03 13.67 24.10
C SER A 303 12.11 12.88 24.82
N LEU A 304 13.08 12.36 24.07
CA LEU A 304 14.24 11.63 24.57
C LEU A 304 15.52 12.12 23.85
N ILE A 305 16.58 12.39 24.60
CA ILE A 305 17.90 12.69 24.04
C ILE A 305 18.60 11.36 23.71
N ILE A 306 19.25 11.29 22.56
CA ILE A 306 19.98 10.11 22.08
C ILE A 306 21.32 10.53 21.45
N GLY A 307 22.28 9.62 21.38
CA GLY A 307 23.60 9.89 20.80
C GLY A 307 24.50 10.76 21.68
N PHE A 308 24.26 10.77 23.00
CA PHE A 308 25.03 11.61 23.93
C PHE A 308 25.43 10.79 25.17
N PRO A 309 26.62 11.01 25.77
CA PRO A 309 27.05 10.26 26.94
C PRO A 309 26.03 10.30 28.08
N GLY A 310 25.60 9.11 28.52
CA GLY A 310 24.57 8.94 29.55
C GLY A 310 23.15 8.69 29.02
N PHE A 311 22.96 8.67 27.70
CA PHE A 311 21.70 8.39 27.04
C PHE A 311 21.81 7.18 26.09
N ALA A 312 20.71 6.80 25.43
CA ALA A 312 20.71 5.78 24.39
C ALA A 312 21.74 6.11 23.31
N PHE A 313 22.47 5.10 22.83
CA PHE A 313 23.67 5.28 22.00
C PHE A 313 24.70 6.24 22.64
N PRO A 314 25.27 5.88 23.80
CA PRO A 314 26.09 6.81 24.61
C PRO A 314 27.40 7.24 23.93
N GLU A 315 27.86 6.49 22.93
CA GLU A 315 29.05 6.80 22.14
C GLU A 315 28.77 7.75 20.95
N GLY A 316 27.50 8.14 20.74
CA GLY A 316 27.04 8.92 19.59
C GLY A 316 26.27 8.08 18.56
N LEU A 317 25.43 8.77 17.78
CA LEU A 317 24.85 8.20 16.57
C LEU A 317 25.93 8.02 15.51
N VAL A 318 25.86 6.91 14.77
CA VAL A 318 26.89 6.47 13.84
C VAL A 318 26.53 6.96 12.43
N PRO A 319 27.41 7.71 11.76
CA PRO A 319 27.23 8.08 10.35
C PRO A 319 27.01 6.86 9.44
N GLY A 320 26.02 6.94 8.56
CA GLY A 320 25.61 5.85 7.66
C GLY A 320 24.66 4.83 8.32
N THR A 321 24.14 5.12 9.51
CA THR A 321 23.17 4.26 10.21
C THR A 321 21.78 4.88 10.20
N THR A 322 20.79 4.03 9.95
CA THR A 322 19.36 4.33 10.12
C THR A 322 18.92 3.90 11.51
N TYR A 323 18.22 4.78 12.21
CA TYR A 323 17.67 4.55 13.53
C TYR A 323 16.16 4.46 13.43
N TYR A 324 15.59 3.40 13.99
CA TYR A 324 14.15 3.16 14.05
C TYR A 324 13.67 3.36 15.48
N TRP A 325 12.49 3.95 15.63
CA TRP A 325 11.89 4.17 16.94
C TRP A 325 10.37 4.12 16.87
N ARG A 326 9.76 3.70 17.97
CA ARG A 326 8.32 3.54 18.12
C ARG A 326 7.91 4.07 19.49
N VAL A 327 6.72 4.65 19.57
CA VAL A 327 6.15 5.16 20.81
C VAL A 327 4.76 4.58 20.99
N ASP A 328 4.58 3.80 22.06
CA ASP A 328 3.28 3.23 22.40
C ASP A 328 2.63 4.06 23.50
N GLY A 329 1.37 4.44 23.31
CA GLY A 329 0.59 5.17 24.29
C GLY A 329 0.12 4.23 25.41
N ILE A 330 0.34 4.62 26.67
CA ILE A 330 0.00 3.82 27.85
C ILE A 330 -1.03 4.55 28.70
N ASN A 331 -2.11 3.85 29.04
CA ASN A 331 -3.09 4.23 30.03
C ASN A 331 -3.66 3.00 30.74
N GLU A 332 -3.18 2.71 31.95
CA GLU A 332 -3.60 1.54 32.74
C GLU A 332 -5.10 1.51 33.11
N ALA A 333 -5.80 2.63 32.95
CA ALA A 333 -7.24 2.70 33.18
C ALA A 333 -8.06 2.27 31.95
N ASP A 334 -7.42 2.19 30.79
CA ASP A 334 -8.05 1.92 29.51
C ASP A 334 -7.78 0.47 29.06
N PRO A 335 -8.83 -0.34 28.79
CA PRO A 335 -8.64 -1.73 28.35
C PRO A 335 -7.98 -1.85 26.96
N ASN A 336 -8.00 -0.80 26.15
CA ASN A 336 -7.40 -0.76 24.81
C ASN A 336 -5.93 -0.34 24.83
N SER A 337 -5.39 0.06 26.00
CA SER A 337 -3.97 0.29 26.21
C SER A 337 -3.21 -1.04 26.38
N PRO A 338 -1.99 -1.19 25.82
CA PRO A 338 -1.19 -0.17 25.15
C PRO A 338 -1.59 0.04 23.68
N TRP A 339 -1.63 1.29 23.26
CA TRP A 339 -1.83 1.64 21.86
C TRP A 339 -0.49 1.69 21.14
N LYS A 340 -0.22 0.63 20.37
CA LYS A 340 1.02 0.50 19.60
C LYS A 340 1.13 1.62 18.56
N GLY A 341 2.24 2.35 18.57
CA GLY A 341 2.51 3.40 17.59
C GLY A 341 3.08 2.88 16.28
N THR A 342 3.13 3.74 15.27
CA THR A 342 3.87 3.49 14.02
C THR A 342 5.38 3.53 14.27
N VAL A 343 6.14 2.73 13.54
CA VAL A 343 7.61 2.81 13.58
C VAL A 343 8.08 3.95 12.68
N TRP A 344 8.78 4.91 13.27
CA TRP A 344 9.43 6.00 12.56
C TRP A 344 10.93 5.75 12.42
N SER A 345 11.55 6.45 11.47
CA SER A 345 12.97 6.33 11.19
C SER A 345 13.63 7.67 10.87
N PHE A 346 14.93 7.75 11.08
CA PHE A 346 15.78 8.79 10.50
C PHE A 346 17.18 8.21 10.27
N SER A 347 17.96 8.82 9.36
CA SER A 347 19.31 8.35 9.03
C SER A 347 20.35 9.42 9.26
N VAL A 348 21.51 9.05 9.79
CA VAL A 348 22.69 9.93 9.82
C VAL A 348 23.44 9.75 8.49
N PRO A 349 23.78 10.82 7.75
CA PRO A 349 24.50 10.69 6.48
C PRO A 349 25.80 9.86 6.61
N PRO A 350 26.20 9.09 5.59
CA PRO A 350 27.45 8.36 5.61
C PRO A 350 28.65 9.32 5.53
N LYS A 351 29.83 8.87 5.99
CA LYS A 351 31.08 9.65 5.88
C LYS A 351 31.64 9.72 4.45
N THR A 352 31.18 8.84 3.57
CA THR A 352 31.54 8.81 2.14
C THR A 352 30.55 9.61 1.31
N ALA A 353 30.94 9.99 0.09
CA ALA A 353 30.06 10.62 -0.87
C ALA A 353 28.86 9.71 -1.19
N TYR A 354 27.70 10.30 -1.47
CA TYR A 354 26.46 9.60 -1.78
C TYR A 354 25.61 10.39 -2.77
N ALA A 355 24.56 9.77 -3.30
CA ALA A 355 23.68 10.35 -4.32
C ALA A 355 24.45 10.94 -5.52
N PRO A 356 25.20 10.11 -6.27
CA PRO A 356 25.97 10.56 -7.41
C PRO A 356 25.06 11.00 -8.57
N ASP A 357 25.55 11.98 -9.32
CA ASP A 357 25.05 12.40 -10.62
C ASP A 357 26.26 12.48 -11.57
N PRO A 358 26.38 11.67 -12.63
CA PRO A 358 25.44 10.65 -13.07
C PRO A 358 25.21 9.56 -12.03
N ALA A 359 23.98 9.07 -11.94
CA ALA A 359 23.63 7.98 -11.03
C ALA A 359 24.43 6.71 -11.35
N ASP A 360 24.72 5.90 -10.32
CA ASP A 360 25.42 4.63 -10.51
C ASP A 360 24.61 3.69 -11.40
N GLY A 361 25.27 3.08 -12.38
CA GLY A 361 24.68 2.23 -13.40
C GLY A 361 23.89 2.97 -14.49
N SER A 362 23.92 4.32 -14.51
CA SER A 362 23.23 5.09 -15.54
C SER A 362 23.77 4.79 -16.94
N GLU A 363 22.86 4.76 -17.92
CA GLU A 363 23.21 4.45 -19.29
C GLU A 363 23.08 5.69 -20.19
N PHE A 364 23.94 5.77 -21.20
CA PHE A 364 23.91 6.79 -22.25
C PHE A 364 24.02 8.25 -21.76
N VAL A 365 24.79 8.48 -20.70
CA VAL A 365 25.05 9.80 -20.11
C VAL A 365 25.73 10.73 -21.11
N ASP A 366 25.25 11.98 -21.22
CA ASP A 366 25.89 13.01 -22.07
C ASP A 366 27.42 13.07 -21.79
N PRO A 367 28.28 12.85 -22.81
CA PRO A 367 29.73 12.88 -22.66
C PRO A 367 30.33 14.18 -22.11
N ASN A 368 29.54 15.25 -22.01
CA ASN A 368 29.96 16.55 -21.47
C ASN A 368 29.23 16.90 -20.16
N ALA A 369 28.42 15.99 -19.60
CA ALA A 369 27.72 16.24 -18.36
C ALA A 369 28.73 16.45 -17.21
N PRO A 370 28.61 17.53 -16.42
CA PRO A 370 29.36 17.65 -15.19
C PRO A 370 28.87 16.62 -14.18
N PHE A 371 29.76 16.10 -13.35
CA PHE A 371 29.39 15.21 -12.26
C PHE A 371 29.07 16.04 -11.00
N GLY A 372 28.13 15.57 -10.20
CA GLY A 372 27.74 16.07 -8.89
C GLY A 372 27.53 14.93 -7.91
N TRP A 373 27.56 15.22 -6.61
CA TRP A 373 27.26 14.27 -5.54
C TRP A 373 26.91 15.05 -4.27
N THR A 374 26.35 14.35 -3.29
CA THR A 374 26.26 14.87 -1.93
C THR A 374 27.49 14.44 -1.14
N GLY A 375 28.16 15.42 -0.52
CA GLY A 375 29.34 15.18 0.29
C GLY A 375 29.01 14.37 1.54
N GLY A 376 29.96 13.55 1.99
CA GLY A 376 29.82 12.77 3.22
C GLY A 376 29.67 13.65 4.46
N PHE A 377 29.18 13.06 5.55
CA PHE A 377 29.00 13.72 6.84
C PHE A 377 30.28 14.45 7.28
N GLY A 378 30.19 15.77 7.42
CA GLY A 378 31.31 16.62 7.85
C GLY A 378 32.38 16.89 6.79
N ALA A 379 32.23 16.39 5.56
CA ALA A 379 33.18 16.57 4.47
C ALA A 379 33.55 18.04 4.22
N LYS A 380 34.82 18.26 3.90
CA LYS A 380 35.42 19.57 3.60
C LYS A 380 36.06 19.61 2.22
N LEU A 381 36.65 18.49 1.80
CA LEU A 381 37.29 18.36 0.50
C LEU A 381 36.92 17.02 -0.13
N HIS A 382 36.82 17.02 -1.44
CA HIS A 382 36.46 15.87 -2.25
C HIS A 382 37.59 15.57 -3.23
N THR A 383 37.97 14.30 -3.37
CA THR A 383 38.95 13.85 -4.36
C THR A 383 38.28 12.91 -5.33
N VAL A 384 38.15 13.34 -6.58
CA VAL A 384 37.48 12.57 -7.64
C VAL A 384 38.50 11.76 -8.45
N TYR A 385 38.15 10.50 -8.70
CA TYR A 385 38.88 9.59 -9.57
C TYR A 385 37.95 9.15 -10.69
N LEU A 386 38.45 9.13 -11.93
CA LEU A 386 37.68 8.77 -13.13
C LEU A 386 38.57 7.96 -14.06
N GLY A 387 38.02 6.90 -14.65
CA GLY A 387 38.69 6.10 -15.67
C GLY A 387 37.80 5.00 -16.23
N ASN A 388 38.33 4.20 -17.15
CA ASN A 388 37.57 3.15 -17.86
C ASN A 388 37.84 1.74 -17.28
N SER A 389 38.40 1.68 -16.06
CA SER A 389 38.82 0.47 -15.38
C SER A 389 38.44 0.58 -13.91
N PHE A 390 37.53 -0.29 -13.48
CA PHE A 390 37.09 -0.35 -12.08
C PHE A 390 38.29 -0.46 -11.12
N ALA A 391 39.22 -1.38 -11.41
CA ALA A 391 40.38 -1.62 -10.55
C ALA A 391 41.28 -0.39 -10.44
N ASP A 392 41.55 0.30 -11.55
CA ASP A 392 42.40 1.49 -11.54
C ASP A 392 41.76 2.63 -10.75
N VAL A 393 40.44 2.82 -10.90
CA VAL A 393 39.70 3.83 -10.13
C VAL A 393 39.62 3.44 -8.65
N ASN A 394 39.36 2.18 -8.34
CA ASN A 394 39.31 1.65 -6.98
C ASN A 394 40.67 1.73 -6.26
N ASP A 395 41.77 1.54 -6.95
CA ASP A 395 43.10 1.51 -6.32
C ASP A 395 43.85 2.84 -6.43
N SER A 396 43.31 3.81 -7.18
CA SER A 396 43.93 5.12 -7.32
C SER A 396 44.03 5.84 -5.97
N THR A 397 45.18 6.48 -5.80
CA THR A 397 45.51 7.39 -4.67
C THR A 397 45.95 8.77 -5.17
N GLN A 398 45.86 8.99 -6.49
CA GLN A 398 46.26 10.23 -7.13
C GLN A 398 45.03 11.05 -7.52
N GLY A 399 44.87 12.20 -6.90
CA GLY A 399 43.82 13.16 -7.21
C GLY A 399 44.11 14.52 -6.58
N THR A 400 43.43 15.56 -7.06
CA THR A 400 43.54 16.91 -6.48
C THR A 400 42.29 17.21 -5.67
N PRO A 401 42.41 17.51 -4.36
CA PRO A 401 41.26 17.86 -3.54
C PRO A 401 40.56 19.13 -4.03
N SER A 402 39.23 19.11 -4.06
CA SER A 402 38.35 20.22 -4.42
C SER A 402 37.40 20.53 -3.26
N GLY A 403 37.07 21.81 -3.06
CA GLY A 403 36.03 22.23 -2.10
C GLY A 403 34.62 22.27 -2.69
N LYS A 404 34.45 21.84 -3.95
CA LYS A 404 33.14 21.75 -4.61
C LYS A 404 32.75 20.29 -4.74
N ALA A 405 31.48 19.99 -4.45
CA ALA A 405 30.87 18.69 -4.72
C ALA A 405 30.44 18.57 -6.20
N SER A 406 31.35 18.93 -7.10
CA SER A 406 31.16 18.78 -8.54
C SER A 406 32.50 18.61 -9.27
N TYR A 407 32.44 17.96 -10.43
CA TYR A 407 33.60 17.65 -11.25
C TYR A 407 33.26 17.81 -12.74
N ASP A 408 34.11 18.52 -13.48
CA ASP A 408 34.01 18.63 -14.93
C ASP A 408 34.96 17.60 -15.56
N PRO A 409 34.43 16.52 -16.18
CA PRO A 409 35.27 15.49 -16.78
C PRO A 409 35.91 15.94 -18.11
N GLY A 410 35.52 17.08 -18.66
CA GLY A 410 35.72 17.39 -20.08
C GLY A 410 34.90 16.47 -20.98
N THR A 411 35.22 16.43 -22.28
CA THR A 411 34.51 15.56 -23.23
C THR A 411 35.00 14.12 -23.12
N LEU A 412 34.09 13.22 -22.76
CA LEU A 412 34.32 11.78 -22.69
C LEU A 412 34.20 11.10 -24.06
N GLU A 413 34.82 9.93 -24.21
CA GLU A 413 34.68 9.10 -25.41
C GLU A 413 33.30 8.42 -25.44
N LEU A 414 32.72 8.29 -26.63
CA LEU A 414 31.49 7.54 -26.87
C LEU A 414 31.71 6.04 -26.76
N GLU A 415 30.64 5.28 -26.54
CA GLU A 415 30.63 3.81 -26.48
C GLU A 415 31.58 3.22 -25.41
N LYS A 416 31.78 3.95 -24.31
CA LYS A 416 32.63 3.55 -23.20
C LYS A 416 31.82 3.38 -21.91
N VAL A 417 32.36 2.54 -21.04
CA VAL A 417 31.98 2.45 -19.63
C VAL A 417 33.01 3.25 -18.83
N TYR A 418 32.55 4.18 -18.02
CA TYR A 418 33.36 4.96 -17.10
C TYR A 418 33.04 4.55 -15.66
N TYR A 419 34.08 4.46 -14.86
CA TYR A 419 34.04 4.26 -13.43
C TYR A 419 34.56 5.52 -12.76
N TRP A 420 33.91 5.94 -11.69
CA TRP A 420 34.35 7.08 -10.91
C TRP A 420 34.08 6.90 -9.43
N ARG A 421 34.88 7.56 -8.60
CA ARG A 421 34.79 7.50 -7.14
C ARG A 421 35.08 8.87 -6.58
N VAL A 422 34.45 9.19 -5.46
CA VAL A 422 34.79 10.37 -4.68
C VAL A 422 35.24 9.97 -3.27
N ASP A 423 36.46 10.33 -2.93
CA ASP A 423 36.96 10.22 -1.55
C ASP A 423 36.69 11.52 -0.79
N GLU A 424 36.16 11.37 0.43
CA GLU A 424 35.71 12.48 1.27
C GLU A 424 36.70 12.76 2.39
N PHE A 425 37.14 14.00 2.55
CA PHE A 425 38.02 14.41 3.63
C PHE A 425 37.30 15.37 4.58
N ASP A 426 37.19 14.99 5.86
CA ASP A 426 36.44 15.75 6.89
C ASP A 426 37.29 16.79 7.65
N GLY A 427 38.59 16.87 7.38
CA GLY A 427 39.55 17.68 8.12
C GLY A 427 40.50 16.87 9.01
N PHE A 428 40.20 15.59 9.26
CA PHE A 428 40.99 14.66 10.06
C PHE A 428 41.39 13.43 9.26
N GLU A 429 40.44 12.79 8.60
CA GLU A 429 40.62 11.53 7.87
C GLU A 429 40.02 11.61 6.46
N THR A 430 40.55 10.78 5.55
CA THR A 430 39.99 10.59 4.21
C THR A 430 39.24 9.26 4.16
N TYR A 431 37.97 9.32 3.81
CA TYR A 431 37.10 8.15 3.65
C TYR A 431 37.01 7.81 2.17
N LYS A 432 37.50 6.60 1.82
CA LYS A 432 37.43 6.10 0.45
C LYS A 432 35.97 5.84 0.07
N GLY A 433 35.53 6.43 -1.04
CA GLY A 433 34.15 6.27 -1.53
C GLY A 433 33.88 4.90 -2.18
N GLY A 434 32.61 4.64 -2.46
CA GLY A 434 32.21 3.58 -3.40
C GLY A 434 32.56 3.97 -4.84
N VAL A 435 32.83 2.98 -5.68
CA VAL A 435 33.02 3.21 -7.12
C VAL A 435 31.65 3.14 -7.80
N TRP A 436 31.29 4.22 -8.47
CA TRP A 436 30.12 4.33 -9.34
C TRP A 436 30.52 4.14 -10.79
N SER A 437 29.54 3.84 -11.64
CA SER A 437 29.75 3.56 -13.05
C SER A 437 28.63 4.12 -13.90
N PHE A 438 28.92 4.41 -15.17
CA PHE A 438 27.92 4.78 -16.17
C PHE A 438 28.43 4.47 -17.59
N THR A 439 27.55 4.51 -18.57
CA THR A 439 27.91 4.39 -19.99
C THR A 439 27.70 5.69 -20.76
N THR A 440 28.51 5.92 -21.80
CA THR A 440 28.29 7.00 -22.77
C THR A 440 27.44 6.51 -23.96
N PRO A 441 26.81 7.42 -24.74
CA PRO A 441 25.95 7.05 -25.86
C PRO A 441 26.60 6.07 -26.84
N GLY A 442 25.78 5.13 -27.32
CA GLY A 442 26.18 4.06 -28.24
C GLY A 442 26.89 2.86 -27.59
N ALA A 443 27.07 2.84 -26.26
CA ALA A 443 27.56 1.67 -25.54
C ALA A 443 26.49 0.55 -25.49
N VAL A 444 26.89 -0.65 -25.06
CA VAL A 444 25.93 -1.71 -24.73
C VAL A 444 25.05 -1.26 -23.56
N GLY A 445 23.74 -1.49 -23.67
CA GLY A 445 22.75 -0.99 -22.72
C GLY A 445 21.39 -1.68 -22.85
N ASN A 446 20.38 -1.13 -22.18
CA ASN A 446 18.99 -1.59 -22.13
C ASN A 446 18.87 -3.10 -21.86
N PRO A 447 19.37 -3.60 -20.73
CA PRO A 447 19.25 -5.01 -20.37
C PRO A 447 17.79 -5.43 -20.21
N GLN A 448 17.49 -6.65 -20.60
CA GLN A 448 16.24 -7.37 -20.37
C GLN A 448 16.61 -8.73 -19.76
N PRO A 449 16.13 -9.09 -18.56
CA PRO A 449 15.42 -8.25 -17.60
C PRO A 449 16.18 -6.96 -17.27
N ALA A 450 15.44 -5.91 -16.89
CA ALA A 450 16.03 -4.63 -16.50
C ALA A 450 17.03 -4.81 -15.34
N ASN A 451 18.04 -3.94 -15.28
CA ASN A 451 19.02 -4.01 -14.21
C ASN A 451 18.36 -3.79 -12.84
N GLY A 452 18.51 -4.74 -11.94
CA GLY A 452 17.89 -4.77 -10.62
C GLY A 452 16.47 -5.36 -10.61
N ALA A 453 15.96 -5.89 -11.72
CA ALA A 453 14.62 -6.47 -11.78
C ALA A 453 14.44 -7.58 -10.73
N ALA A 454 13.34 -7.54 -10.00
CA ALA A 454 12.87 -8.61 -9.13
C ALA A 454 11.79 -9.43 -9.86
N ASP A 455 11.39 -10.55 -9.25
CA ASP A 455 10.27 -11.39 -9.70
C ASP A 455 10.37 -11.86 -11.15
N VAL A 456 11.61 -12.01 -11.63
CA VAL A 456 11.88 -12.48 -12.98
C VAL A 456 11.54 -13.96 -13.07
N GLN A 457 10.81 -14.35 -14.11
CA GLN A 457 10.46 -15.75 -14.31
C GLN A 457 11.71 -16.62 -14.48
N ILE A 458 11.69 -17.83 -13.91
CA ILE A 458 12.81 -18.79 -13.98
C ILE A 458 13.12 -19.28 -15.40
N THR A 459 12.32 -18.91 -16.39
CA THR A 459 12.53 -19.17 -17.83
C THR A 459 12.82 -17.90 -18.62
N ALA A 460 13.20 -16.81 -17.95
CA ALA A 460 13.46 -15.53 -18.61
C ALA A 460 14.63 -15.62 -19.59
N THR A 461 14.44 -15.01 -20.75
CA THR A 461 15.47 -14.82 -21.76
C THR A 461 16.18 -13.49 -21.53
N LEU A 462 17.50 -13.50 -21.61
CA LEU A 462 18.31 -12.28 -21.52
C LEU A 462 18.33 -11.57 -22.88
N GLY A 463 18.26 -10.24 -22.91
CA GLY A 463 18.33 -9.43 -24.12
C GLY A 463 18.96 -8.07 -23.86
N TRP A 464 19.61 -7.47 -24.85
CA TRP A 464 20.31 -6.18 -24.69
C TRP A 464 20.32 -5.37 -25.99
N THR A 465 20.63 -4.09 -25.89
CA THR A 465 20.99 -3.26 -27.04
C THR A 465 22.50 -3.36 -27.31
N PRO A 466 22.92 -3.67 -28.55
CA PRO A 466 24.34 -3.76 -28.87
C PRO A 466 24.98 -2.38 -28.91
N ALA A 467 26.29 -2.29 -28.67
CA ALA A 467 27.03 -1.06 -28.98
C ALA A 467 27.01 -0.76 -30.49
N ASP A 468 26.96 0.53 -30.84
CA ASP A 468 26.70 1.01 -32.20
C ASP A 468 27.74 0.55 -33.23
N ASN A 469 29.02 0.51 -32.84
CA ASN A 469 30.13 0.20 -33.76
C ASN A 469 30.88 -1.09 -33.42
N ALA A 470 30.40 -1.89 -32.47
CA ALA A 470 31.02 -3.16 -32.11
C ALA A 470 30.85 -4.22 -33.21
N ALA A 471 31.85 -5.08 -33.39
CA ALA A 471 31.79 -6.17 -34.38
C ALA A 471 31.02 -7.40 -33.85
N SER A 472 31.00 -7.58 -32.53
CA SER A 472 30.32 -8.67 -31.80
C SER A 472 30.29 -8.35 -30.30
N HIS A 473 29.71 -9.24 -29.50
CA HIS A 473 29.69 -9.10 -28.05
C HIS A 473 30.03 -10.40 -27.33
N ASP A 474 30.75 -10.32 -26.22
CA ASP A 474 31.04 -11.45 -25.36
C ASP A 474 30.07 -11.42 -24.16
N LEU A 475 29.31 -12.51 -23.96
CA LEU A 475 28.30 -12.62 -22.91
C LEU A 475 28.84 -13.37 -21.69
N TYR A 476 28.58 -12.84 -20.50
CA TYR A 476 28.95 -13.45 -19.22
C TYR A 476 27.74 -13.54 -18.30
N VAL A 477 27.51 -14.70 -17.67
CA VAL A 477 26.40 -14.94 -16.74
C VAL A 477 26.88 -15.76 -15.54
N GLY A 478 26.49 -15.39 -14.33
CA GLY A 478 26.81 -16.08 -13.09
C GLY A 478 25.92 -15.61 -11.93
N THR A 479 26.23 -16.02 -10.71
CA THR A 479 25.51 -15.58 -9.49
C THR A 479 26.38 -14.71 -8.58
N ASP A 480 27.71 -14.75 -8.75
CA ASP A 480 28.67 -13.95 -8.00
C ASP A 480 29.06 -12.69 -8.79
N LYS A 481 28.90 -11.51 -8.16
CA LYS A 481 29.15 -10.21 -8.80
C LYS A 481 30.61 -10.07 -9.22
N ASP A 482 31.53 -10.39 -8.32
CA ASP A 482 32.95 -10.18 -8.52
C ASP A 482 33.49 -11.15 -9.58
N ALA A 483 32.99 -12.39 -9.60
CA ALA A 483 33.31 -13.37 -10.62
C ALA A 483 32.90 -12.90 -12.01
N VAL A 484 31.66 -12.42 -12.16
CA VAL A 484 31.16 -11.88 -13.45
C VAL A 484 31.94 -10.62 -13.82
N GLU A 485 32.19 -9.70 -12.89
CA GLU A 485 32.94 -8.46 -13.14
C GLU A 485 34.39 -8.72 -13.59
N ASN A 486 35.02 -9.79 -13.08
CA ASN A 486 36.39 -10.15 -13.43
C ASN A 486 36.49 -11.22 -14.53
N ALA A 487 35.36 -11.75 -15.02
CA ALA A 487 35.33 -12.80 -16.02
C ALA A 487 36.01 -12.38 -17.33
N ALA A 488 36.68 -13.35 -17.96
CA ALA A 488 37.26 -13.27 -19.29
C ALA A 488 36.78 -14.47 -20.12
N ALA A 489 37.08 -14.52 -21.43
CA ALA A 489 36.62 -15.59 -22.33
C ALA A 489 37.05 -17.03 -21.93
N THR A 490 37.89 -17.18 -20.91
CA THR A 490 38.29 -18.47 -20.31
C THR A 490 37.55 -18.82 -19.03
N SER A 491 36.74 -17.91 -18.50
CA SER A 491 36.03 -18.06 -17.23
C SER A 491 34.78 -18.93 -17.37
N PRO A 492 34.34 -19.63 -16.31
CA PRO A 492 33.09 -20.39 -16.32
C PRO A 492 31.85 -19.56 -16.67
N GLU A 493 31.86 -18.28 -16.34
CA GLU A 493 30.78 -17.33 -16.59
C GLU A 493 30.63 -17.00 -18.08
N TYR A 494 31.62 -17.30 -18.93
CA TYR A 494 31.58 -16.96 -20.35
C TYR A 494 30.61 -17.85 -21.13
N MET A 495 29.57 -17.24 -21.69
CA MET A 495 28.51 -17.92 -22.47
C MET A 495 28.77 -17.92 -23.98
N GLY A 496 29.92 -17.39 -24.41
CA GLY A 496 30.33 -17.33 -25.80
C GLY A 496 30.12 -15.96 -26.46
N ASN A 497 30.73 -15.82 -27.64
CA ASN A 497 30.59 -14.64 -28.48
C ASN A 497 29.24 -14.64 -29.23
N ARG A 498 28.65 -13.45 -29.37
CA ARG A 498 27.37 -13.17 -30.03
C ARG A 498 27.63 -12.23 -31.20
N ALA A 499 27.22 -12.65 -32.39
CA ALA A 499 27.27 -11.79 -33.57
C ALA A 499 26.16 -10.73 -33.51
N LEU A 500 26.34 -9.62 -34.25
CA LEU A 500 25.29 -8.62 -34.42
C LEU A 500 23.99 -9.25 -34.96
N GLY A 501 22.87 -8.87 -34.39
CA GLY A 501 21.54 -9.45 -34.63
C GLY A 501 21.24 -10.69 -33.79
N SER A 502 22.08 -11.02 -32.81
CA SER A 502 21.88 -12.13 -31.84
C SER A 502 21.89 -11.64 -30.39
N GLU A 503 21.32 -10.46 -30.14
CA GLU A 503 21.27 -9.80 -28.82
C GLU A 503 20.20 -10.39 -27.89
N SER A 504 20.16 -11.72 -27.85
CA SER A 504 19.27 -12.51 -27.02
C SER A 504 19.97 -13.81 -26.60
N TYR A 505 19.76 -14.23 -25.36
CA TYR A 505 20.31 -15.46 -24.81
C TYR A 505 19.32 -16.11 -23.84
N ASP A 506 18.91 -17.33 -24.17
CA ASP A 506 18.15 -18.18 -23.25
C ASP A 506 19.14 -18.93 -22.34
N PRO A 507 19.22 -18.59 -21.03
CA PRO A 507 20.08 -19.29 -20.09
C PRO A 507 19.55 -20.68 -19.72
N GLY A 508 18.35 -21.05 -20.20
CA GLY A 508 17.60 -22.20 -19.74
C GLY A 508 16.90 -21.92 -18.41
N LYS A 509 16.56 -23.00 -17.70
CA LYS A 509 15.91 -22.89 -16.39
C LYS A 509 16.89 -22.33 -15.36
N LEU A 510 16.51 -21.21 -14.76
CA LEU A 510 17.20 -20.54 -13.66
C LEU A 510 16.77 -21.10 -12.30
N ASP A 511 17.61 -20.90 -11.29
CA ASP A 511 17.33 -21.28 -9.92
C ASP A 511 16.25 -20.37 -9.31
N TRP A 512 15.44 -20.93 -8.41
CA TRP A 512 14.37 -20.23 -7.70
C TRP A 512 14.90 -19.15 -6.76
N PHE A 513 14.21 -18.02 -6.65
CA PHE A 513 14.53 -16.92 -5.73
C PHE A 513 16.04 -16.64 -5.60
N SER A 514 16.69 -16.52 -6.76
CA SER A 514 18.14 -16.45 -6.89
C SER A 514 18.52 -15.21 -7.69
N THR A 515 19.51 -14.47 -7.20
CA THR A 515 20.05 -13.31 -7.91
C THR A 515 21.12 -13.75 -8.90
N TYR A 516 20.90 -13.43 -10.17
CA TYR A 516 21.87 -13.60 -11.25
C TYR A 516 22.57 -12.27 -11.55
N ARG A 517 23.81 -12.38 -12.01
CA ARG A 517 24.69 -11.30 -12.44
C ARG A 517 25.11 -11.60 -13.87
N TRP A 518 25.09 -10.59 -14.72
CA TRP A 518 25.48 -10.76 -16.11
C TRP A 518 26.05 -9.49 -16.71
N ARG A 519 26.87 -9.65 -17.74
CA ARG A 519 27.62 -8.58 -18.38
C ARG A 519 27.77 -8.89 -19.86
N VAL A 520 27.71 -7.86 -20.67
CA VAL A 520 27.94 -7.95 -22.11
C VAL A 520 29.07 -7.02 -22.51
N ASP A 521 30.15 -7.57 -23.04
CA ASP A 521 31.32 -6.81 -23.47
C ASP A 521 31.25 -6.53 -24.98
N ALA A 522 31.45 -5.27 -25.37
CA ALA A 522 31.50 -4.86 -26.77
C ALA A 522 32.87 -5.17 -27.37
N VAL A 523 32.91 -5.98 -28.44
CA VAL A 523 34.15 -6.40 -29.10
C VAL A 523 34.34 -5.63 -30.40
N TYR A 524 35.35 -4.77 -30.45
CA TYR A 524 35.77 -4.04 -31.64
C TYR A 524 36.98 -4.72 -32.30
N ALA A 525 37.39 -4.24 -33.46
CA ALA A 525 38.55 -4.80 -34.17
C ALA A 525 39.89 -4.58 -33.43
N ALA A 526 39.98 -3.53 -32.60
CA ALA A 526 41.22 -3.12 -31.93
C ALA A 526 41.22 -3.41 -30.42
N ASP A 527 40.05 -3.44 -29.78
CA ASP A 527 39.87 -3.56 -28.34
C ASP A 527 38.50 -4.18 -27.98
N THR A 528 38.37 -4.56 -26.71
CA THR A 528 37.10 -4.98 -26.10
C THR A 528 36.77 -4.00 -24.98
N VAL A 529 35.57 -3.41 -25.02
CA VAL A 529 35.04 -2.56 -23.95
C VAL A 529 34.20 -3.44 -23.04
N LYS A 530 34.65 -3.58 -21.80
CA LYS A 530 33.91 -4.31 -20.76
C LYS A 530 32.61 -3.58 -20.42
N GLY A 531 31.49 -4.29 -20.39
CA GLY A 531 30.17 -3.73 -20.07
C GLY A 531 29.92 -3.51 -18.57
N LEU A 532 28.79 -2.89 -18.25
CA LEU A 532 28.28 -2.86 -16.88
C LEU A 532 27.82 -4.25 -16.42
N VAL A 533 27.98 -4.54 -15.13
CA VAL A 533 27.42 -5.75 -14.52
C VAL A 533 25.98 -5.47 -14.11
N TRP A 534 25.05 -6.09 -14.81
CA TRP A 534 23.64 -6.04 -14.48
C TRP A 534 23.24 -7.19 -13.56
N SER A 535 22.13 -7.03 -12.84
CA SER A 535 21.57 -8.07 -12.00
C SER A 535 20.07 -8.22 -12.20
N PHE A 536 19.54 -9.38 -11.87
CA PHE A 536 18.11 -9.58 -11.65
C PHE A 536 17.92 -10.72 -10.64
N THR A 537 16.77 -10.77 -9.99
CA THR A 537 16.40 -11.83 -9.05
C THR A 537 15.20 -12.58 -9.59
N THR A 538 15.29 -13.91 -9.63
CA THR A 538 14.17 -14.74 -10.04
C THR A 538 13.06 -14.72 -8.99
N ALA A 539 11.82 -14.87 -9.44
CA ALA A 539 10.65 -14.94 -8.57
C ALA A 539 10.75 -16.09 -7.55
N ASP A 540 10.08 -15.91 -6.42
CA ASP A 540 9.82 -16.96 -5.43
C ASP A 540 8.51 -17.72 -5.70
N PHE A 541 7.98 -17.62 -6.92
CA PHE A 541 6.82 -18.32 -7.45
C PHE A 541 7.03 -18.79 -8.90
N ILE A 542 6.24 -19.76 -9.37
CA ILE A 542 6.09 -20.05 -10.81
C ILE A 542 4.88 -19.27 -11.30
N LEU A 543 5.05 -18.43 -12.31
CA LEU A 543 3.93 -17.79 -12.97
C LEU A 543 3.18 -18.76 -13.88
N VAL A 544 1.87 -18.85 -13.70
CA VAL A 544 0.95 -19.53 -14.62
C VAL A 544 0.40 -18.55 -15.65
N ASP A 545 -0.06 -17.38 -15.21
CA ASP A 545 -0.51 -16.27 -16.05
C ASP A 545 -0.61 -14.99 -15.19
N ASP A 546 0.06 -13.91 -15.56
CA ASP A 546 -0.06 -12.56 -14.95
C ASP A 546 -0.92 -11.65 -15.82
N PHE A 547 -1.43 -12.16 -16.95
CA PHE A 547 -2.22 -11.41 -17.92
C PHE A 547 -1.48 -10.26 -18.63
N GLU A 548 -0.21 -10.03 -18.33
CA GLU A 548 0.60 -8.94 -18.90
C GLU A 548 1.00 -9.15 -20.36
N SER A 549 0.94 -10.39 -20.84
CA SER A 549 1.36 -10.73 -22.20
C SER A 549 0.31 -10.46 -23.29
N TYR A 550 -0.93 -10.08 -22.93
CA TYR A 550 -1.99 -9.85 -23.91
C TYR A 550 -1.92 -8.45 -24.53
N ASN A 551 -2.40 -8.34 -25.78
CA ASN A 551 -2.37 -7.09 -26.53
C ASN A 551 -3.65 -6.83 -27.33
N ASP A 552 -3.79 -5.59 -27.79
CA ASP A 552 -4.92 -5.08 -28.58
C ASP A 552 -4.72 -5.22 -30.10
N ILE A 553 -3.82 -6.12 -30.52
CA ILE A 553 -3.52 -6.33 -31.93
C ILE A 553 -4.48 -7.38 -32.49
N ASP A 554 -5.22 -7.03 -33.53
CA ASP A 554 -6.15 -7.95 -34.19
C ASP A 554 -5.47 -8.80 -35.29
N PRO A 555 -5.94 -10.05 -35.49
CA PRO A 555 -5.59 -10.83 -36.67
C PRO A 555 -5.95 -10.10 -37.98
N PRO A 556 -5.21 -10.34 -39.08
CA PRO A 556 -4.24 -11.41 -39.29
C PRO A 556 -2.80 -11.05 -38.89
N ASP A 557 -2.58 -10.00 -38.08
CA ASP A 557 -1.24 -9.66 -37.61
C ASP A 557 -0.65 -10.84 -36.79
N PRO A 558 0.55 -11.35 -37.14
CA PRO A 558 1.16 -12.47 -36.43
C PRO A 558 1.58 -12.14 -34.99
N ALA A 559 1.62 -10.87 -34.59
CA ALA A 559 1.86 -10.44 -33.21
C ALA A 559 0.58 -10.38 -32.36
N SER A 560 -0.59 -10.70 -32.93
CA SER A 560 -1.85 -10.75 -32.19
C SER A 560 -1.78 -11.75 -31.03
N GLN A 561 -2.10 -11.28 -29.82
CA GLN A 561 -2.14 -12.08 -28.60
C GLN A 561 -3.34 -11.63 -27.75
N ARG A 562 -4.55 -11.82 -28.27
CA ARG A 562 -5.78 -11.39 -27.60
C ARG A 562 -6.15 -12.36 -26.48
N ILE A 563 -6.60 -11.83 -25.35
CA ILE A 563 -6.82 -12.61 -24.12
C ILE A 563 -7.81 -13.78 -24.30
N PHE A 564 -8.91 -13.56 -25.02
CA PHE A 564 -9.94 -14.59 -25.31
C PHE A 564 -9.51 -15.64 -26.35
N GLU A 565 -8.38 -15.46 -27.04
CA GLU A 565 -7.79 -16.54 -27.85
C GLU A 565 -6.96 -17.51 -27.00
N ALA A 566 -6.42 -17.01 -25.89
CA ALA A 566 -5.61 -17.79 -24.96
C ALA A 566 -6.47 -18.46 -23.87
N TRP A 567 -7.49 -17.75 -23.40
CA TRP A 567 -8.53 -18.24 -22.49
C TRP A 567 -9.80 -18.53 -23.28
N VAL A 568 -9.97 -19.79 -23.67
CA VAL A 568 -11.13 -20.23 -24.46
C VAL A 568 -12.39 -20.21 -23.60
N ASP A 569 -13.33 -19.36 -23.96
CA ASP A 569 -14.56 -19.09 -23.22
C ASP A 569 -15.80 -19.71 -23.91
N GLY A 570 -16.99 -19.16 -23.63
CA GLY A 570 -18.26 -19.61 -24.18
C GLY A 570 -18.68 -18.97 -25.50
N PHE A 571 -17.88 -18.07 -26.07
CA PHE A 571 -18.25 -17.33 -27.27
C PHE A 571 -18.60 -18.28 -28.43
N GLY A 572 -19.73 -18.02 -29.08
CA GLY A 572 -20.24 -18.84 -30.18
C GLY A 572 -20.86 -20.19 -29.75
N THR A 573 -20.99 -20.46 -28.45
CA THR A 573 -21.69 -21.65 -27.93
C THR A 573 -22.98 -21.26 -27.20
N THR A 574 -23.88 -22.23 -27.00
CA THR A 574 -25.13 -22.01 -26.24
C THR A 574 -25.11 -22.63 -24.84
N THR A 575 -24.03 -23.35 -24.50
CA THR A 575 -23.93 -24.18 -23.28
C THR A 575 -22.92 -23.65 -22.27
N ASN A 576 -22.03 -22.74 -22.69
CA ASN A 576 -21.06 -22.08 -21.83
C ASN A 576 -21.43 -20.60 -21.70
N GLY A 577 -21.56 -20.12 -20.46
CA GLY A 577 -21.95 -18.74 -20.15
C GLY A 577 -20.79 -17.75 -20.03
N ALA A 578 -19.54 -18.23 -20.10
CA ALA A 578 -18.37 -17.38 -19.94
C ALA A 578 -18.08 -16.51 -21.17
N LEU A 579 -17.68 -15.27 -20.93
CA LEU A 579 -17.01 -14.41 -21.91
C LEU A 579 -15.77 -13.80 -21.26
N VAL A 580 -14.62 -13.93 -21.90
CA VAL A 580 -13.35 -13.34 -21.44
C VAL A 580 -12.98 -12.16 -22.32
N GLY A 581 -12.41 -11.12 -21.72
CA GLY A 581 -12.01 -9.92 -22.45
C GLY A 581 -13.18 -8.96 -22.73
N ASN A 582 -12.84 -7.73 -23.07
CA ASN A 582 -13.80 -6.73 -23.55
C ASN A 582 -14.13 -6.96 -25.03
N ASP A 583 -15.32 -6.51 -25.46
CA ASP A 583 -15.73 -6.59 -26.87
C ASP A 583 -14.89 -5.70 -27.79
N LEU A 584 -14.29 -4.63 -27.23
CA LEU A 584 -13.46 -3.65 -27.93
C LEU A 584 -12.18 -3.40 -27.13
N PRO A 585 -11.07 -3.02 -27.79
CA PRO A 585 -9.83 -2.72 -27.09
C PRO A 585 -9.98 -1.50 -26.14
N PRO A 586 -9.33 -1.50 -24.97
CA PRO A 586 -8.39 -2.53 -24.51
C PRO A 586 -9.12 -3.85 -24.16
N TYR A 587 -8.62 -4.97 -24.69
CA TYR A 587 -9.27 -6.27 -24.54
C TYR A 587 -9.13 -6.81 -23.13
N ALA A 588 -8.08 -6.42 -22.40
CA ALA A 588 -7.94 -6.61 -20.97
C ALA A 588 -8.37 -5.34 -20.20
N GLU A 589 -8.61 -5.48 -18.89
CA GLU A 589 -8.92 -4.34 -18.01
C GLU A 589 -7.60 -3.68 -17.58
N GLN A 590 -7.52 -2.35 -17.64
CA GLN A 590 -6.28 -1.59 -17.39
C GLN A 590 -6.42 -0.55 -16.27
N ALA A 591 -7.65 -0.28 -15.81
CA ALA A 591 -7.92 0.64 -14.71
C ALA A 591 -8.00 -0.09 -13.38
N ILE A 592 -8.58 -1.30 -13.37
CA ILE A 592 -8.72 -2.12 -12.16
C ILE A 592 -7.79 -3.33 -12.26
N VAL A 593 -6.64 -3.22 -11.62
CA VAL A 593 -5.52 -4.19 -11.72
C VAL A 593 -5.01 -4.51 -10.32
N HIS A 594 -4.60 -5.76 -10.07
CA HIS A 594 -3.97 -6.14 -8.81
C HIS A 594 -2.45 -5.95 -8.91
N GLY A 595 -1.84 -6.50 -9.97
CA GLY A 595 -0.41 -6.42 -10.24
C GLY A 595 -0.14 -6.10 -11.71
N GLY A 596 0.96 -5.41 -12.00
CA GLY A 596 1.32 -5.09 -13.39
C GLY A 596 0.47 -3.97 -14.00
N ALA A 597 0.07 -4.13 -15.26
CA ALA A 597 -0.62 -3.13 -16.06
C ALA A 597 -2.02 -3.55 -16.52
N GLN A 598 -2.40 -4.83 -16.41
CA GLN A 598 -3.70 -5.30 -16.85
C GLN A 598 -4.21 -6.54 -16.12
N SER A 599 -5.53 -6.67 -15.99
CA SER A 599 -6.21 -7.84 -15.43
C SER A 599 -7.18 -8.48 -16.43
N MET A 600 -7.59 -9.73 -16.20
CA MET A 600 -8.55 -10.44 -17.05
C MET A 600 -10.00 -10.10 -16.67
N PRO A 601 -10.77 -9.41 -17.52
CA PRO A 601 -12.21 -9.32 -17.35
C PRO A 601 -12.88 -10.63 -17.79
N TYR A 602 -13.81 -11.10 -16.95
CA TYR A 602 -14.56 -12.34 -17.12
C TYR A 602 -16.04 -12.05 -16.81
N ALA A 603 -16.91 -12.22 -17.79
CA ALA A 603 -18.36 -12.25 -17.56
C ALA A 603 -18.88 -13.69 -17.48
N TYR A 604 -19.82 -13.96 -16.59
CA TYR A 604 -20.54 -15.23 -16.51
C TYR A 604 -22.05 -15.02 -16.68
N ASP A 605 -22.73 -16.04 -17.18
CA ASP A 605 -24.20 -16.16 -17.24
C ASP A 605 -24.58 -17.63 -17.05
N ASN A 606 -24.98 -17.97 -15.83
CA ASN A 606 -25.28 -19.34 -15.46
C ASN A 606 -26.75 -19.74 -15.64
N ASN A 607 -27.56 -18.96 -16.37
CA ASN A 607 -28.96 -19.35 -16.63
C ASN A 607 -29.05 -20.58 -17.55
N LEU A 608 -29.21 -21.76 -16.94
CA LEU A 608 -29.21 -23.08 -17.60
C LEU A 608 -27.89 -23.40 -18.30
N LYS A 609 -26.79 -22.84 -17.80
CA LYS A 609 -25.42 -23.00 -18.32
C LYS A 609 -24.43 -23.21 -17.17
N THR A 610 -23.20 -23.54 -17.51
CA THR A 610 -22.02 -23.37 -16.63
C THR A 610 -21.08 -22.42 -17.36
N SER A 611 -20.50 -21.45 -16.67
CA SER A 611 -19.53 -20.53 -17.27
C SER A 611 -18.11 -21.04 -17.02
N GLU A 612 -17.34 -21.31 -18.08
CA GLU A 612 -15.97 -21.80 -17.99
C GLU A 612 -15.06 -21.09 -18.99
N ALA A 613 -13.94 -20.54 -18.53
CA ALA A 613 -12.84 -20.11 -19.41
C ALA A 613 -11.63 -21.00 -19.17
N THR A 614 -11.08 -21.56 -20.24
CA THR A 614 -10.02 -22.57 -20.18
C THR A 614 -8.78 -22.14 -20.93
N ARG A 615 -7.64 -22.18 -20.24
CA ARG A 615 -6.32 -21.99 -20.85
C ARG A 615 -5.61 -23.32 -21.03
N THR A 616 -5.04 -23.52 -22.22
CA THR A 616 -4.10 -24.63 -22.46
C THR A 616 -2.68 -24.17 -22.12
N LEU A 617 -2.03 -24.90 -21.22
CA LEU A 617 -0.71 -24.57 -20.71
C LEU A 617 0.39 -25.11 -21.63
N VAL A 618 1.24 -24.20 -22.11
CA VAL A 618 2.53 -24.56 -22.74
C VAL A 618 3.61 -24.66 -21.64
N TYR A 619 3.59 -23.71 -20.73
CA TYR A 619 4.37 -23.63 -19.50
C TYR A 619 3.56 -22.79 -18.49
N PRO A 620 3.62 -23.09 -17.18
CA PRO A 620 4.22 -24.25 -16.55
C PRO A 620 3.27 -25.47 -16.61
N ARG A 621 3.82 -26.67 -16.80
CA ARG A 621 3.06 -27.93 -16.81
C ARG A 621 3.41 -28.87 -15.66
N ASP A 622 4.61 -28.76 -15.12
CA ASP A 622 5.00 -29.44 -13.89
C ASP A 622 4.73 -28.49 -12.72
N TRP A 623 3.58 -28.66 -12.07
CA TRP A 623 3.17 -27.89 -10.90
C TRP A 623 3.72 -28.46 -9.60
N THR A 624 4.58 -29.49 -9.66
CA THR A 624 5.40 -29.95 -8.54
C THR A 624 6.82 -29.39 -8.60
N ALA A 625 7.14 -28.67 -9.67
CA ALA A 625 8.44 -28.06 -9.86
C ALA A 625 8.76 -27.11 -8.71
N GLU A 626 10.02 -27.12 -8.30
CA GLU A 626 10.52 -26.28 -7.20
C GLU A 626 9.81 -26.51 -5.86
N GLY A 627 9.11 -27.64 -5.71
CA GLY A 627 8.38 -27.98 -4.49
C GLY A 627 7.08 -27.19 -4.31
N ALA A 628 6.51 -26.66 -5.39
CA ALA A 628 5.22 -25.97 -5.32
C ALA A 628 4.12 -26.87 -4.73
N THR A 629 3.38 -26.34 -3.78
CA THR A 629 2.26 -27.00 -3.09
C THR A 629 0.96 -26.23 -3.20
N THR A 630 1.01 -24.94 -3.55
CA THR A 630 -0.14 -24.04 -3.51
C THR A 630 -0.32 -23.34 -4.86
N LEU A 631 -1.54 -23.33 -5.38
CA LEU A 631 -1.97 -22.41 -6.43
C LEU A 631 -2.59 -21.18 -5.77
N SER A 632 -2.14 -20.00 -6.15
CA SER A 632 -2.78 -18.72 -5.82
C SER A 632 -3.36 -18.08 -7.08
N LEU A 633 -4.52 -17.45 -6.94
CA LEU A 633 -5.06 -16.52 -7.92
C LEU A 633 -5.70 -15.33 -7.20
N TRP A 634 -5.54 -14.14 -7.77
CA TRP A 634 -6.24 -12.95 -7.33
C TRP A 634 -7.52 -12.78 -8.14
N PHE A 635 -8.60 -12.42 -7.45
CA PHE A 635 -9.88 -12.15 -8.08
C PHE A 635 -10.57 -10.95 -7.43
N ARG A 636 -11.45 -10.33 -8.19
CA ARG A 636 -12.32 -9.26 -7.74
C ARG A 636 -13.69 -9.41 -8.40
N GLY A 637 -14.73 -9.44 -7.59
CA GLY A 637 -16.12 -9.45 -8.04
C GLY A 637 -16.74 -8.06 -8.08
N ASP A 638 -18.07 -8.03 -8.03
CA ASP A 638 -18.89 -6.82 -8.02
C ASP A 638 -20.13 -7.12 -7.17
N TYR A 639 -20.55 -6.20 -6.31
CA TYR A 639 -21.69 -6.42 -5.41
C TYR A 639 -23.00 -6.72 -6.16
N ASP A 640 -23.17 -6.17 -7.38
CA ASP A 640 -24.34 -6.38 -8.23
C ASP A 640 -24.35 -7.75 -8.93
N ASN A 641 -23.29 -8.55 -8.77
CA ASN A 641 -23.22 -9.88 -9.33
C ASN A 641 -24.24 -10.81 -8.69
N ALA A 642 -24.87 -11.65 -9.52
CA ALA A 642 -25.64 -12.75 -8.99
C ALA A 642 -24.72 -13.77 -8.29
N PRO A 643 -25.05 -14.24 -7.07
CA PRO A 643 -24.19 -15.15 -6.33
C PRO A 643 -24.04 -16.49 -7.06
N GLU A 644 -22.79 -16.87 -7.36
CA GLU A 644 -22.46 -18.11 -8.04
C GLU A 644 -21.23 -18.77 -7.40
N ARG A 645 -21.19 -20.11 -7.43
CA ARG A 645 -20.02 -20.85 -6.93
C ARG A 645 -18.87 -20.70 -7.91
N MET A 646 -17.76 -20.10 -7.47
CA MET A 646 -16.52 -20.08 -8.23
C MET A 646 -15.74 -21.40 -8.05
N PHE A 647 -15.08 -21.86 -9.12
CA PHE A 647 -14.22 -23.02 -9.08
C PHE A 647 -13.02 -22.89 -10.02
N VAL A 648 -11.94 -23.60 -9.67
CA VAL A 648 -10.84 -23.91 -10.58
C VAL A 648 -10.89 -25.39 -10.93
N ALA A 649 -10.68 -25.72 -12.20
CA ALA A 649 -10.53 -27.10 -12.64
C ALA A 649 -9.22 -27.33 -13.40
N LEU A 650 -8.55 -28.45 -13.09
CA LEU A 650 -7.33 -28.87 -13.80
C LEU A 650 -7.61 -30.07 -14.70
N ASN A 651 -7.04 -30.02 -15.91
CA ASN A 651 -7.24 -31.04 -16.96
C ASN A 651 -8.72 -31.32 -17.29
N GLY A 652 -9.61 -30.38 -16.96
CA GLY A 652 -11.06 -30.49 -17.15
C GLY A 652 -11.78 -31.49 -16.25
N THR A 653 -11.11 -32.16 -15.30
CA THR A 653 -11.74 -33.25 -14.51
C THR A 653 -11.68 -33.06 -13.00
N ALA A 654 -10.60 -32.51 -12.46
CA ALA A 654 -10.52 -32.27 -11.01
C ALA A 654 -10.92 -30.83 -10.72
N VAL A 655 -11.84 -30.65 -9.77
CA VAL A 655 -12.48 -29.38 -9.49
C VAL A 655 -12.33 -29.05 -8.03
N VAL A 656 -11.88 -27.82 -7.74
CA VAL A 656 -11.88 -27.26 -6.40
C VAL A 656 -12.77 -26.03 -6.43
N TYR A 657 -13.70 -25.97 -5.48
CA TYR A 657 -14.65 -24.87 -5.34
C TYR A 657 -14.14 -23.92 -4.27
N HIS A 658 -14.36 -22.62 -4.48
CA HIS A 658 -14.19 -21.65 -3.41
C HIS A 658 -15.17 -21.98 -2.27
N ALA A 659 -14.72 -21.81 -1.03
CA ALA A 659 -15.50 -22.17 0.16
C ALA A 659 -16.67 -21.20 0.40
N ASP A 660 -16.42 -19.91 0.14
CA ASP A 660 -17.45 -18.87 0.20
C ASP A 660 -18.36 -18.93 -1.04
N VAL A 661 -19.67 -18.90 -0.78
CA VAL A 661 -20.73 -18.91 -1.80
C VAL A 661 -21.07 -17.51 -2.31
N ALA A 662 -20.66 -16.45 -1.60
CA ALA A 662 -20.80 -15.05 -1.99
C ALA A 662 -19.53 -14.51 -2.69
N VAL A 663 -18.60 -15.40 -3.07
CA VAL A 663 -17.30 -15.04 -3.64
C VAL A 663 -17.37 -14.12 -4.88
N THR A 664 -18.45 -14.22 -5.66
CA THR A 664 -18.66 -13.35 -6.84
C THR A 664 -19.00 -11.92 -6.48
N GLN A 665 -19.40 -11.64 -5.24
CA GLN A 665 -19.79 -10.32 -4.76
C GLN A 665 -18.67 -9.63 -3.97
N MET A 666 -17.50 -10.25 -3.87
CA MET A 666 -16.33 -9.67 -3.20
C MET A 666 -15.70 -8.59 -4.09
N ALA A 667 -16.16 -7.33 -3.94
CA ALA A 667 -15.74 -6.23 -4.81
C ALA A 667 -14.32 -5.69 -4.52
N LYS A 668 -13.56 -6.30 -3.62
CA LYS A 668 -12.14 -6.00 -3.35
C LYS A 668 -11.24 -7.12 -3.85
N TRP A 669 -10.02 -6.78 -4.26
CA TRP A 669 -9.03 -7.80 -4.64
C TRP A 669 -8.79 -8.76 -3.49
N THR A 670 -9.05 -10.03 -3.75
CA THR A 670 -8.97 -11.11 -2.77
C THR A 670 -8.10 -12.21 -3.33
N GLU A 671 -7.15 -12.69 -2.52
CA GLU A 671 -6.34 -13.84 -2.87
C GLU A 671 -7.09 -15.14 -2.54
N TRP A 672 -7.20 -16.03 -3.52
CA TRP A 672 -7.61 -17.40 -3.28
C TRP A 672 -6.43 -18.36 -3.41
N THR A 673 -6.08 -18.98 -2.29
CA THR A 673 -5.08 -20.05 -2.24
C THR A 673 -5.75 -21.43 -2.23
N ILE A 674 -5.20 -22.34 -3.03
CA ILE A 674 -5.67 -23.71 -3.20
C ILE A 674 -4.51 -24.68 -2.98
N ASP A 675 -4.66 -25.62 -2.05
CA ASP A 675 -3.72 -26.73 -1.89
C ASP A 675 -3.79 -27.64 -3.13
N LEU A 676 -2.67 -27.77 -3.84
CA LEU A 676 -2.58 -28.60 -5.04
C LEU A 676 -2.91 -30.07 -4.77
N GLN A 677 -2.76 -30.53 -3.53
CA GLN A 677 -3.14 -31.87 -3.10
C GLN A 677 -4.64 -32.13 -3.31
N GLU A 678 -5.51 -31.11 -3.29
CA GLU A 678 -6.93 -31.25 -3.58
C GLU A 678 -7.19 -31.75 -5.01
N PHE A 679 -6.40 -31.31 -6.00
CA PHE A 679 -6.45 -31.81 -7.37
C PHE A 679 -5.82 -33.19 -7.50
N ALA A 680 -4.70 -33.44 -6.82
CA ALA A 680 -4.03 -34.74 -6.82
C ALA A 680 -4.92 -35.84 -6.22
N ASN A 681 -5.69 -35.53 -5.17
CA ASN A 681 -6.67 -36.43 -4.56
C ASN A 681 -7.78 -36.83 -5.53
N GLN A 682 -8.03 -36.02 -6.56
CA GLN A 682 -8.98 -36.29 -7.64
C GLN A 682 -8.33 -36.95 -8.87
N GLY A 683 -7.05 -37.31 -8.79
CA GLY A 683 -6.33 -38.08 -9.81
C GLY A 683 -5.55 -37.25 -10.85
N VAL A 684 -5.40 -35.93 -10.63
CA VAL A 684 -4.53 -35.11 -11.49
C VAL A 684 -3.07 -35.46 -11.25
N ASN A 685 -2.33 -35.69 -12.33
CA ASN A 685 -0.87 -35.72 -12.28
C ASN A 685 -0.35 -34.27 -12.28
N LEU A 686 -0.02 -33.73 -11.10
CA LEU A 686 0.49 -32.37 -10.95
C LEU A 686 1.82 -32.14 -11.68
N ALA A 687 2.61 -33.19 -11.95
CA ALA A 687 3.80 -33.06 -12.77
C ALA A 687 3.51 -32.88 -14.27
N ASN A 688 2.22 -32.91 -14.67
CA ASN A 688 1.79 -32.77 -16.05
C ASN A 688 0.35 -32.21 -16.17
N VAL A 689 0.16 -30.97 -15.74
CA VAL A 689 -1.07 -30.19 -15.97
C VAL A 689 -1.08 -29.68 -17.41
N ASN A 690 -2.19 -29.88 -18.12
CA ASN A 690 -2.38 -29.46 -19.52
C ASN A 690 -3.26 -28.23 -19.62
N THR A 691 -4.28 -28.13 -18.77
CA THR A 691 -5.23 -27.03 -18.80
C THR A 691 -5.58 -26.60 -17.39
N ILE A 692 -5.84 -25.30 -17.26
CA ILE A 692 -6.50 -24.67 -16.11
C ILE A 692 -7.79 -24.04 -16.61
N THR A 693 -8.86 -24.23 -15.85
CA THR A 693 -10.18 -23.64 -16.11
C THR A 693 -10.61 -22.84 -14.89
N VAL A 694 -11.07 -21.62 -15.11
CA VAL A 694 -11.82 -20.84 -14.11
C VAL A 694 -13.28 -20.87 -14.51
N GLY A 695 -14.15 -21.20 -13.56
CA GLY A 695 -15.57 -21.32 -13.85
C GLY A 695 -16.51 -20.93 -12.71
N PHE A 696 -17.77 -20.75 -13.09
CA PHE A 696 -18.87 -20.39 -12.21
C PHE A 696 -20.03 -21.38 -12.37
N GLY A 697 -20.68 -21.69 -11.25
CA GLY A 697 -21.77 -22.65 -11.15
C GLY A 697 -21.28 -24.02 -10.71
N THR A 698 -22.03 -25.07 -11.01
CA THR A 698 -21.60 -26.46 -10.73
C THR A 698 -21.13 -27.13 -12.03
N LYS A 699 -19.87 -27.57 -12.06
CA LYS A 699 -19.28 -28.20 -13.25
C LYS A 699 -20.13 -29.39 -13.72
N ASP A 700 -20.35 -29.47 -15.03
CA ASP A 700 -21.14 -30.50 -15.73
C ASP A 700 -22.60 -30.63 -15.25
N SER A 701 -23.11 -29.66 -14.50
CA SER A 701 -24.47 -29.64 -13.97
C SER A 701 -25.14 -28.27 -14.15
N PRO A 702 -25.49 -27.90 -15.41
CA PRO A 702 -26.17 -26.64 -15.69
C PRO A 702 -27.47 -26.52 -14.88
N ALA A 703 -27.64 -25.41 -14.18
CA ALA A 703 -28.79 -25.11 -13.34
C ALA A 703 -29.31 -23.70 -13.64
N ALA A 704 -30.43 -23.30 -13.03
CA ALA A 704 -30.80 -21.89 -13.05
C ALA A 704 -29.79 -21.11 -12.18
N GLY A 705 -29.27 -20.03 -12.72
CA GLY A 705 -28.23 -19.20 -12.13
C GLY A 705 -28.28 -17.80 -12.73
N GLY A 706 -27.48 -16.88 -12.21
CA GLY A 706 -27.47 -15.49 -12.64
C GLY A 706 -26.19 -15.08 -13.38
N PRO A 707 -26.16 -13.85 -13.89
CA PRO A 707 -24.98 -13.28 -14.53
C PRO A 707 -24.14 -12.43 -13.56
N GLY A 708 -22.90 -12.16 -13.96
CA GLY A 708 -22.02 -11.23 -13.26
C GLY A 708 -20.70 -11.00 -14.00
N LYS A 709 -19.86 -10.12 -13.47
CA LYS A 709 -18.52 -9.80 -13.97
C LYS A 709 -17.47 -9.94 -12.86
N MET A 710 -16.35 -10.52 -13.22
CA MET A 710 -15.22 -10.76 -12.35
C MET A 710 -13.96 -10.26 -13.04
N LEU A 711 -12.99 -9.85 -12.26
CA LEU A 711 -11.63 -9.60 -12.68
C LEU A 711 -10.73 -10.67 -12.05
N PHE A 712 -9.72 -11.09 -12.80
CA PHE A 712 -8.73 -12.07 -12.36
C PHE A 712 -7.33 -11.57 -12.67
N ASP A 713 -6.41 -11.85 -11.75
CA ASP A 713 -5.03 -11.43 -11.88
C ASP A 713 -4.08 -12.45 -11.20
N ASP A 714 -2.79 -12.39 -11.56
CA ASP A 714 -1.68 -13.05 -10.85
C ASP A 714 -1.89 -14.52 -10.48
N PHE A 715 -1.93 -15.42 -11.47
CA PHE A 715 -2.03 -16.86 -11.24
C PHE A 715 -0.64 -17.43 -11.00
N ARG A 716 -0.37 -17.90 -9.78
CA ARG A 716 0.99 -18.23 -9.30
C ARG A 716 1.03 -19.54 -8.54
N LEU A 717 2.16 -20.24 -8.62
CA LEU A 717 2.44 -21.43 -7.81
C LEU A 717 3.48 -21.13 -6.75
N TYR A 718 3.14 -21.41 -5.49
CA TYR A 718 3.97 -21.18 -4.30
C TYR A 718 4.35 -22.49 -3.61
N ARG A 719 5.41 -22.44 -2.80
CA ARG A 719 5.93 -23.57 -2.00
C ARG A 719 5.11 -23.83 -0.76
#